data_AF-A0A2T5CBD1-F1
#
_entry.id   AF-A0A2T5CBD1-F1
#
_cell.length_a   1.000
_cell.length_b   1.000
_cell.length_c   1.000
_cell.angle_alpha   90.00
_cell.angle_beta   90.00
_cell.angle_gamma   90.00
#
_symmetry.space_group_name_H-M   'P 1'
#
loop_
_entity.id
_entity.type
_entity.pdbx_description
1 polymer ?
#
loop_
_entity_poly.entity_id
_entity_poly.type
_entity_poly.pdbx_seq_one_letter_code
_entity_poly.pdbx_strand_id
1 'polypeptide(L)'
;MSYPVWELYWAGGGLLIAVIAIIHVFIAHFAIGGGLFLVLTERKGLRENNQGILDYTRRHAKFFLIVTMVFGALTGVGIWFTISLVAPAATSQLIHTFVFAWAIEWVFFLAEIVAIFVYFYTFGKMEHRRHMLIGWLYFFFAWMSLFMINGIIGFMLTPGDWLTSRDFWDGFFNPSFWPALAFRTFIALILAGLYGFVTATWEKNPELRETLVRHCAKWLLLPFGFLLLSGWWYVSILPEGPTAMILGRNPEIVPYFQGFLWISALLFIGGLIMAVRMPAGIKRPMALVLLAIGLFYMGSFEMIREAGRRPYVIYGHMYSNAIVKGTEDAITRAGYLQSAKWIQHREITEANKLAAGRELFRGQCSSCHSIGGPLNDIRPLTAKFGGFGMDAMISGIGRVYEYMPRFAGTPQERDALANFLVRAVHEREAPQPVQRPEQTAEVTIPPFDPDQDEYVLLAWCNLGEKCITDCDAHWSLLPPGSTLYAQLVRRDFQPKIVTENVVITYAAPPGSMDPASQVEFWDYANSLIGKDLPRNVGSTGMGLTGEMTLNPTFRTFMAGGIPVLPYADDGSLNPYPIFTFEARNAETGELLAMTQAIAPVSTEVGCHNCHGGTWRRDGAMGIAADTASDVLAVHDRRHGTTLLANAEQGSPVLCQSCHPDPLLSAEGDPKRLNLPAAIHGFHVHYLLDRPGPEPCHACHPTGPESFTYCARGVHASEVGLTCTHCHGTLEDHALTLLKAEKQAGKPQAERLMRDLRPRVVSAVEDINPRTPWNDQPDCLSCHVDYERPASRDVSAFNDWVRGPSGLYRLRTDESGLMCQACHGPTHAEYPAVNAFHPDLDAIQPLQYQGNKGVIGSRDNCAVCHIEEMYYDFHHPNTVKY
;
A
#
# COMPACT_ATOMS: atom_id res chain seq x y z
N MET A 1 -28.66 -3.74 11.13
CA MET A 1 -29.32 -2.46 11.48
C MET A 1 -28.26 -1.50 11.97
N SER A 2 -28.21 -0.25 11.48
CA SER A 2 -27.28 0.77 11.97
C SER A 2 -27.77 1.38 13.29
N TYR A 3 -26.89 1.45 14.27
CA TYR A 3 -27.09 2.04 15.60
C TYR A 3 -26.47 3.46 15.63
N PRO A 4 -26.88 4.34 16.57
CA PRO A 4 -26.17 5.60 16.75
C PRO A 4 -24.74 5.34 17.20
N VAL A 5 -23.79 6.11 16.65
CA VAL A 5 -22.37 6.02 17.01
C VAL A 5 -22.06 7.06 18.08
N TRP A 6 -21.48 6.63 19.20
CA TRP A 6 -20.93 7.54 20.19
C TRP A 6 -19.55 8.01 19.75
N GLU A 7 -19.45 9.25 19.27
CA GLU A 7 -18.21 9.81 18.76
C GLU A 7 -17.33 10.34 19.91
N LEU A 8 -16.19 9.68 20.14
CA LEU A 8 -15.28 9.97 21.24
C LEU A 8 -14.03 10.78 20.83
N TYR A 9 -13.93 11.21 19.56
CA TYR A 9 -12.84 11.97 18.95
C TYR A 9 -11.44 11.52 19.39
N TRP A 10 -10.91 12.12 20.46
CA TRP A 10 -9.59 11.85 21.04
C TRP A 10 -9.43 10.42 21.55
N ALA A 11 -10.43 9.82 22.18
CA ALA A 11 -10.27 8.45 22.68
C ALA A 11 -10.46 7.41 21.56
N GLY A 12 -11.19 7.74 20.50
CA GLY A 12 -11.70 6.75 19.53
C GLY A 12 -12.57 5.67 20.19
N GLY A 13 -13.03 4.68 19.42
CA GLY A 13 -13.79 3.56 19.97
C GLY A 13 -12.94 2.57 20.77
N GLY A 14 -11.78 2.19 20.24
CA GLY A 14 -10.97 1.11 20.81
C GLY A 14 -10.37 1.38 22.20
N LEU A 15 -10.01 2.62 22.53
CA LEU A 15 -9.27 2.93 23.76
C LEU A 15 -10.09 2.68 25.02
N LEU A 16 -11.34 3.14 25.05
CA LEU A 16 -12.19 3.02 26.23
C LEU A 16 -12.50 1.55 26.54
N ILE A 17 -12.77 0.75 25.50
CA ILE A 17 -12.94 -0.70 25.62
C ILE A 17 -11.65 -1.32 26.17
N ALA A 18 -10.49 -1.00 25.59
CA ALA A 18 -9.21 -1.57 26.02
C ALA A 18 -8.91 -1.27 27.50
N VAL A 19 -9.04 -0.02 27.94
CA VAL A 19 -8.77 0.39 29.33
C VAL A 19 -9.65 -0.38 30.31
N ILE A 20 -10.97 -0.39 30.09
CA ILE A 20 -11.91 -1.01 31.03
C ILE A 20 -11.79 -2.55 30.99
N ALA A 21 -11.64 -3.13 29.79
CA ALA A 21 -11.47 -4.57 29.62
C ALA A 21 -10.21 -5.09 30.31
N ILE A 22 -9.05 -4.45 30.10
CA ILE A 22 -7.78 -4.89 30.70
C ILE A 22 -7.87 -4.85 32.23
N ILE A 23 -8.40 -3.76 32.79
CA ILE A 23 -8.54 -3.60 34.25
C ILE A 23 -9.49 -4.66 34.81
N HIS A 24 -10.67 -4.80 34.23
CA HIS A 24 -11.67 -5.76 34.71
C HIS A 24 -11.17 -7.20 34.62
N VAL A 25 -10.62 -7.58 33.46
CA VAL A 25 -10.14 -8.95 33.21
C VAL A 25 -9.01 -9.31 34.16
N PHE A 26 -8.11 -8.36 34.48
CA PHE A 26 -7.05 -8.55 35.46
C PHE A 26 -7.60 -8.87 36.87
N ILE A 27 -8.68 -8.21 37.29
CA ILE A 27 -9.33 -8.45 38.59
C ILE A 27 -10.19 -9.72 38.56
N ALA A 28 -10.92 -9.96 37.48
CA ALA A 28 -11.77 -11.14 37.32
C ALA A 28 -10.95 -12.43 37.34
N HIS A 29 -9.80 -12.47 36.67
CA HIS A 29 -8.89 -13.61 36.73
C HIS A 29 -8.29 -13.78 38.14
N PHE A 30 -8.06 -12.70 38.88
CA PHE A 30 -7.71 -12.80 40.30
C PHE A 30 -8.85 -13.38 41.14
N ALA A 31 -10.11 -13.05 40.88
CA ALA A 31 -11.26 -13.66 41.57
C ALA A 31 -11.27 -15.18 41.38
N ILE A 32 -11.08 -15.65 40.15
CA ILE A 32 -11.07 -17.08 39.82
C ILE A 32 -9.91 -17.81 40.50
N GLY A 33 -8.67 -17.38 40.24
CA GLY A 33 -7.49 -18.06 40.79
C GLY A 33 -7.36 -17.87 42.30
N GLY A 34 -7.70 -16.68 42.81
CA GLY A 34 -7.68 -16.34 44.22
C GLY A 34 -8.71 -17.11 45.04
N GLY A 35 -9.85 -17.48 44.44
CA GLY A 35 -10.79 -18.42 45.04
C GLY A 35 -10.16 -19.76 45.39
N LEU A 36 -9.48 -20.38 44.42
CA LEU A 36 -8.76 -21.64 44.68
C LEU A 36 -7.62 -21.42 45.68
N PHE A 37 -6.92 -20.28 45.60
CA PHE A 37 -5.85 -19.92 46.52
C PHE A 37 -6.33 -19.86 47.97
N LEU A 38 -7.48 -19.25 48.25
CA LEU A 38 -8.06 -19.17 49.59
C LEU A 38 -8.28 -20.56 50.18
N VAL A 39 -8.99 -21.42 49.45
CA VAL A 39 -9.35 -22.78 49.89
C VAL A 39 -8.12 -23.64 50.13
N LEU A 40 -7.16 -23.62 49.21
CA LEU A 40 -5.95 -24.42 49.35
C LEU A 40 -5.01 -23.88 50.43
N THR A 41 -5.01 -22.57 50.68
CA THR A 41 -4.22 -21.96 51.76
C THR A 41 -4.84 -22.23 53.13
N GLU A 42 -6.17 -22.21 53.25
CA GLU A 42 -6.87 -22.67 54.45
C GLU A 42 -6.57 -24.16 54.72
N ARG A 43 -6.70 -25.02 53.69
CA ARG A 43 -6.37 -26.44 53.79
C ARG A 43 -4.94 -26.67 54.27
N LYS A 44 -3.99 -25.86 53.78
CA LYS A 44 -2.60 -25.90 54.21
C LYS A 44 -2.48 -25.53 55.70
N GLY A 45 -3.12 -24.45 56.14
CA GLY A 45 -3.15 -24.04 57.54
C GLY A 45 -3.73 -25.11 58.47
N LEU A 46 -4.81 -25.77 58.07
CA LEU A 46 -5.43 -26.86 58.83
C LEU A 46 -4.57 -28.12 58.85
N ARG A 47 -3.99 -28.51 57.71
CA ARG A 47 -3.14 -29.71 57.60
C ARG A 47 -1.84 -29.56 58.38
N GLU A 48 -1.27 -28.37 58.41
CA GLU A 48 -0.03 -28.06 59.13
C GLU A 48 -0.29 -27.60 60.57
N ASN A 49 -1.56 -27.56 61.00
CA ASN A 49 -1.99 -27.04 62.30
C ASN A 49 -1.36 -25.68 62.64
N ASN A 50 -1.32 -24.78 61.65
CA ASN A 50 -0.63 -23.50 61.73
C ASN A 50 -1.63 -22.33 61.75
N GLN A 51 -1.88 -21.81 62.96
CA GLN A 51 -2.81 -20.70 63.17
C GLN A 51 -2.40 -19.43 62.40
N GLY A 52 -1.10 -19.18 62.22
CA GLY A 52 -0.61 -18.03 61.47
C GLY A 52 -1.05 -18.04 60.00
N ILE A 53 -1.08 -19.22 59.37
CA ILE A 53 -1.57 -19.38 57.99
C ILE A 53 -3.09 -19.16 57.93
N LEU A 54 -3.85 -19.63 58.92
CA LEU A 54 -5.30 -19.41 58.99
C LEU A 54 -5.64 -17.92 59.18
N ASP A 55 -4.93 -17.25 60.09
CA ASP A 55 -5.09 -15.81 60.34
C ASP A 55 -4.71 -14.98 59.11
N TYR A 56 -3.64 -15.36 58.41
CA TYR A 56 -3.29 -14.77 57.11
C TYR A 56 -4.40 -14.99 56.09
N THR A 57 -4.91 -16.22 55.97
CA THR A 57 -5.96 -16.56 55.00
C THR A 57 -7.22 -15.73 55.25
N ARG A 58 -7.60 -15.52 56.51
CA ARG A 58 -8.72 -14.62 56.87
C ARG A 58 -8.47 -13.16 56.48
N ARG A 59 -7.25 -12.64 56.69
CA ARG A 59 -6.88 -11.27 56.27
C ARG A 59 -6.86 -11.15 54.74
N HIS A 60 -6.30 -12.14 54.05
CA HIS A 60 -6.29 -12.21 52.60
C HIS A 60 -7.71 -12.33 52.04
N ALA A 61 -8.59 -13.11 52.67
CA ALA A 61 -10.00 -13.21 52.29
C ALA A 61 -10.73 -11.85 52.37
N LYS A 62 -10.40 -11.00 53.35
CA LYS A 62 -10.92 -9.63 53.40
C LYS A 62 -10.44 -8.79 52.22
N PHE A 63 -9.13 -8.83 51.95
CA PHE A 63 -8.54 -8.11 50.81
C PHE A 63 -9.15 -8.58 49.49
N PHE A 64 -9.19 -9.90 49.30
CA PHE A 64 -9.80 -10.57 48.18
C PHE A 64 -11.26 -10.12 47.98
N LEU A 65 -12.10 -10.24 49.01
CA LEU A 65 -13.50 -9.81 48.97
C LEU A 65 -13.63 -8.35 48.50
N ILE A 66 -12.85 -7.41 49.06
CA ILE A 66 -12.96 -5.99 48.68
C ILE A 66 -12.56 -5.78 47.22
N VAL A 67 -11.42 -6.35 46.78
CA VAL A 67 -10.90 -6.16 45.43
C VAL A 67 -11.80 -6.82 44.40
N THR A 68 -12.20 -8.07 44.59
CA THR A 68 -12.94 -8.83 43.59
C THR A 68 -14.42 -8.47 43.58
N MET A 69 -15.04 -8.29 44.75
CA MET A 69 -16.47 -7.97 44.83
C MET A 69 -16.74 -6.50 44.54
N VAL A 70 -16.04 -5.55 45.16
CA VAL A 70 -16.38 -4.13 44.99
C VAL A 70 -15.79 -3.62 43.68
N PHE A 71 -14.47 -3.71 43.53
CA PHE A 71 -13.81 -3.15 42.35
C PHE A 71 -14.04 -4.01 41.10
N GLY A 72 -14.04 -5.35 41.24
CA GLY A 72 -14.38 -6.26 40.14
C GLY A 72 -15.82 -6.10 39.64
N ALA A 73 -16.82 -6.01 40.52
CA ALA A 73 -18.21 -5.80 40.08
C ALA A 73 -18.42 -4.44 39.40
N LEU A 74 -17.85 -3.36 39.96
CA LEU A 74 -17.94 -2.02 39.36
C LEU A 74 -17.36 -1.99 37.95
N THR A 75 -16.17 -2.57 37.77
CA THR A 75 -15.52 -2.64 36.46
C THR A 75 -16.26 -3.57 35.48
N GLY A 76 -16.89 -4.64 35.97
CA GLY A 76 -17.71 -5.55 35.16
C GLY A 76 -18.98 -4.90 34.62
N VAL A 77 -19.69 -4.17 35.47
CA VAL A 77 -20.82 -3.31 35.04
C VAL A 77 -20.32 -2.24 34.06
N GLY A 78 -19.15 -1.65 34.33
CA GLY A 78 -18.51 -0.67 33.44
C GLY A 78 -18.27 -1.20 32.02
N ILE A 79 -17.85 -2.46 31.86
CA ILE A 79 -17.70 -3.08 30.53
C ILE A 79 -19.03 -3.08 29.79
N TRP A 80 -20.13 -3.50 30.43
CA TRP A 80 -21.43 -3.60 29.78
C TRP A 80 -21.89 -2.25 29.21
N PHE A 81 -21.81 -1.18 29.99
CA PHE A 81 -22.11 0.16 29.48
C PHE A 81 -21.19 0.58 28.33
N THR A 82 -19.90 0.27 28.45
CA THR A 82 -18.90 0.65 27.44
C THR A 82 -19.14 -0.03 26.11
N ILE A 83 -19.28 -1.36 26.09
CA ILE A 83 -19.48 -2.11 24.84
C ILE A 83 -20.83 -1.76 24.20
N SER A 84 -21.87 -1.53 25.00
CA SER A 84 -23.18 -1.11 24.50
C SER A 84 -23.17 0.26 23.83
N LEU A 85 -22.29 1.18 24.25
CA LEU A 85 -22.19 2.52 23.65
C LEU A 85 -21.21 2.58 22.47
N VAL A 86 -20.09 1.87 22.58
CA VAL A 86 -19.00 1.94 21.59
C VAL A 86 -19.20 0.94 20.45
N ALA A 87 -19.72 -0.26 20.72
CA ALA A 87 -19.91 -1.33 19.74
C ALA A 87 -21.33 -1.94 19.77
N PRO A 88 -22.40 -1.12 19.71
CA PRO A 88 -23.79 -1.56 19.93
C PRO A 88 -24.22 -2.69 18.99
N ALA A 89 -23.78 -2.68 17.73
CA ALA A 89 -24.15 -3.71 16.76
C ALA A 89 -23.56 -5.08 17.13
N ALA A 90 -22.29 -5.11 17.53
CA ALA A 90 -21.62 -6.34 17.96
C ALA A 90 -22.23 -6.84 19.27
N THR A 91 -22.44 -5.96 20.25
CA THR A 91 -23.11 -6.29 21.50
C THR A 91 -24.51 -6.84 21.26
N SER A 92 -25.29 -6.20 20.39
CA SER A 92 -26.62 -6.69 20.00
C SER A 92 -26.56 -8.08 19.38
N GLN A 93 -25.62 -8.33 18.46
CA GLN A 93 -25.45 -9.65 17.85
C GLN A 93 -25.14 -10.72 18.90
N LEU A 94 -24.21 -10.43 19.81
CA LEU A 94 -23.87 -11.34 20.90
C LEU A 94 -25.05 -11.59 21.84
N ILE A 95 -25.92 -10.60 22.09
CA ILE A 95 -27.13 -10.77 22.93
C ILE A 95 -28.11 -11.74 22.26
N HIS A 96 -28.40 -11.52 20.99
CA HIS A 96 -29.34 -12.39 20.27
C HIS A 96 -28.83 -13.83 20.16
N THR A 97 -27.51 -14.04 20.17
CA THR A 97 -26.93 -15.38 20.15
C THR A 97 -26.78 -15.99 21.55
N PHE A 98 -26.36 -15.23 22.56
CA PHE A 98 -25.86 -15.77 23.84
C PHE A 98 -26.54 -15.21 25.10
N VAL A 99 -27.72 -14.58 25.00
CA VAL A 99 -28.42 -14.01 26.17
C VAL A 99 -28.52 -14.97 27.36
N PHE A 100 -28.80 -16.25 27.12
CA PHE A 100 -28.89 -17.25 28.19
C PHE A 100 -27.52 -17.64 28.75
N ALA A 101 -26.46 -17.66 27.95
CA ALA A 101 -25.11 -17.90 28.45
C ALA A 101 -24.66 -16.78 29.40
N TRP A 102 -24.96 -15.52 29.05
CA TRP A 102 -24.74 -14.38 29.95
C TRP A 102 -25.60 -14.44 31.20
N ALA A 103 -26.89 -14.80 31.08
CA ALA A 103 -27.74 -14.96 32.26
C ALA A 103 -27.19 -16.03 33.22
N ILE A 104 -26.70 -17.15 32.69
CA ILE A 104 -26.07 -18.22 33.48
C ILE A 104 -24.77 -17.74 34.14
N GLU A 105 -23.93 -16.99 33.42
CA GLU A 105 -22.74 -16.34 34.00
C GLU A 105 -23.13 -15.47 35.20
N TRP A 106 -24.17 -14.64 35.09
CA TRP A 106 -24.62 -13.77 36.18
C TRP A 106 -25.16 -14.54 37.38
N VAL A 107 -25.80 -15.69 37.16
CA VAL A 107 -26.22 -16.59 38.24
C VAL A 107 -25.01 -17.16 38.97
N PHE A 108 -23.98 -17.60 38.24
CA PHE A 108 -22.73 -18.05 38.86
C PHE A 108 -22.02 -16.92 39.60
N PHE A 109 -21.98 -15.72 39.04
CA PHE A 109 -21.42 -14.55 39.71
C PHE A 109 -22.16 -14.19 41.00
N LEU A 110 -23.49 -14.25 41.02
CA LEU A 110 -24.27 -14.06 42.24
C LEU A 110 -23.97 -15.15 43.28
N ALA A 111 -23.92 -16.41 42.87
CA ALA A 111 -23.61 -17.53 43.74
C ALA A 111 -22.18 -17.43 44.30
N GLU A 112 -21.23 -16.97 43.50
CA GLU A 112 -19.86 -16.63 43.89
C GLU A 112 -19.86 -15.55 44.99
N ILE A 113 -20.58 -14.44 44.80
CA ILE A 113 -20.68 -13.35 45.80
C ILE A 113 -21.23 -13.89 47.13
N VAL A 114 -22.32 -14.67 47.09
CA VAL A 114 -22.91 -15.26 48.29
C VAL A 114 -21.90 -16.19 48.98
N ALA A 115 -21.19 -17.03 48.21
CA ALA A 115 -20.21 -17.96 48.77
C ALA A 115 -19.05 -17.23 49.45
N ILE A 116 -18.48 -16.16 48.87
CA ILE A 116 -17.37 -15.43 49.50
C ILE A 116 -17.81 -14.67 50.76
N PHE A 117 -19.04 -14.16 50.79
CA PHE A 117 -19.57 -13.52 51.99
C PHE A 117 -19.72 -14.52 53.13
N VAL A 118 -20.33 -15.67 52.86
CA VAL A 118 -20.48 -16.74 53.85
C VAL A 118 -19.09 -17.21 54.30
N TYR A 119 -18.17 -17.46 53.37
CA TYR A 119 -16.78 -17.83 53.67
C TYR A 119 -16.13 -16.81 54.61
N PHE A 120 -16.08 -15.53 54.24
CA PHE A 120 -15.40 -14.51 55.02
C PHE A 120 -16.02 -14.29 56.42
N TYR A 121 -17.35 -14.17 56.52
CA TYR A 121 -18.01 -13.83 57.80
C TYR A 121 -18.14 -15.02 58.77
N THR A 122 -18.06 -16.25 58.25
CA THR A 122 -18.11 -17.47 59.06
C THR A 122 -16.74 -18.08 59.31
N PHE A 123 -15.65 -17.44 58.84
CA PHE A 123 -14.28 -17.85 59.08
C PHE A 123 -13.98 -17.98 60.58
N GLY A 124 -13.66 -19.21 61.03
CA GLY A 124 -13.44 -19.55 62.44
C GLY A 124 -14.71 -19.69 63.30
N LYS A 125 -15.91 -19.55 62.71
CA LYS A 125 -17.22 -19.77 63.37
C LYS A 125 -17.92 -21.02 62.88
N MET A 126 -17.71 -21.39 61.60
CA MET A 126 -18.27 -22.59 60.98
C MET A 126 -17.30 -23.77 61.13
N GLU A 127 -17.85 -24.99 61.18
CA GLU A 127 -17.06 -26.22 61.13
C GLU A 127 -16.15 -26.24 59.88
N HIS A 128 -14.85 -26.53 60.07
CA HIS A 128 -13.83 -26.48 59.02
C HIS A 128 -14.22 -27.20 57.72
N ARG A 129 -14.86 -28.38 57.79
CA ARG A 129 -15.28 -29.13 56.60
C ARG A 129 -16.33 -28.37 55.79
N ARG A 130 -17.31 -27.77 56.46
CA ARG A 130 -18.36 -26.97 55.83
C ARG A 130 -17.80 -25.65 55.30
N HIS A 131 -16.93 -25.00 56.07
CA HIS A 131 -16.28 -23.75 55.65
C HIS A 131 -15.45 -23.95 54.37
N MET A 132 -14.66 -25.03 54.32
CA MET A 132 -13.91 -25.46 53.13
C MET A 132 -14.82 -25.78 51.94
N LEU A 133 -15.98 -26.41 52.17
CA LEU A 133 -16.97 -26.66 51.13
C LEU A 133 -17.48 -25.34 50.53
N ILE A 134 -17.80 -24.33 51.35
CA ILE A 134 -18.22 -23.01 50.86
C ILE A 134 -17.13 -22.38 49.99
N GLY A 135 -15.86 -22.49 50.40
CA GLY A 135 -14.76 -22.00 49.59
C GLY A 135 -14.60 -22.76 48.26
N TRP A 136 -14.78 -24.09 48.24
CA TRP A 136 -14.78 -24.86 46.98
C TRP A 136 -15.95 -24.48 46.08
N LEU A 137 -17.13 -24.22 46.64
CA LEU A 137 -18.28 -23.71 45.90
C LEU A 137 -17.98 -22.34 45.29
N TYR A 138 -17.33 -21.44 46.03
CA TYR A 138 -16.85 -20.17 45.47
C TYR A 138 -15.97 -20.39 44.24
N PHE A 139 -14.92 -21.22 44.35
CA PHE A 139 -14.03 -21.47 43.23
C PHE A 139 -14.76 -22.08 42.03
N PHE A 140 -15.66 -23.02 42.28
CA PHE A 140 -16.47 -23.63 41.23
C PHE A 140 -17.33 -22.57 40.51
N PHE A 141 -18.03 -21.72 41.23
CA PHE A 141 -18.86 -20.67 40.62
C PHE A 141 -18.03 -19.62 39.89
N ALA A 142 -16.89 -19.20 40.44
CA ALA A 142 -15.98 -18.28 39.76
C ALA A 142 -15.41 -18.88 38.47
N TRP A 143 -14.98 -20.14 38.51
CA TRP A 143 -14.49 -20.84 37.32
C TRP A 143 -15.60 -21.10 36.28
N MET A 144 -16.83 -21.39 36.73
CA MET A 144 -17.97 -21.49 35.82
C MET A 144 -18.32 -20.14 35.17
N SER A 145 -18.12 -19.02 35.87
CA SER A 145 -18.26 -17.69 35.25
C SER A 145 -17.23 -17.50 34.12
N LEU A 146 -15.96 -17.90 34.35
CA LEU A 146 -14.94 -17.94 33.28
C LEU A 146 -15.35 -18.86 32.12
N PHE A 147 -15.85 -20.05 32.42
CA PHE A 147 -16.31 -21.02 31.42
C PHE A 147 -17.39 -20.42 30.50
N MET A 148 -18.38 -19.73 31.09
CA MET A 148 -19.47 -19.11 30.33
C MET A 148 -18.98 -17.95 29.46
N ILE A 149 -18.25 -16.99 30.02
CA ILE A 149 -17.78 -15.83 29.26
C ILE A 149 -16.75 -16.20 28.19
N ASN A 150 -15.96 -17.25 28.44
CA ASN A 150 -14.97 -17.77 27.48
C ASN A 150 -15.61 -18.21 26.16
N GLY A 151 -16.80 -18.83 26.19
CA GLY A 151 -17.50 -19.20 24.96
C GLY A 151 -17.87 -17.98 24.12
N ILE A 152 -18.40 -16.94 24.75
CA ILE A 152 -18.87 -15.73 24.08
C ILE A 152 -17.71 -14.94 23.46
N ILE A 153 -16.59 -14.80 24.17
CA ILE A 153 -15.43 -14.05 23.66
C ILE A 153 -14.60 -14.86 22.67
N GLY A 154 -14.49 -16.18 22.85
CA GLY A 154 -13.83 -17.08 21.90
C GLY A 154 -14.55 -17.09 20.55
N PHE A 155 -15.89 -17.02 20.58
CA PHE A 155 -16.74 -16.90 19.40
C PHE A 155 -16.38 -15.69 18.53
N MET A 156 -16.04 -14.55 19.12
CA MET A 156 -15.68 -13.35 18.36
C MET A 156 -14.41 -13.53 17.52
N LEU A 157 -13.47 -14.38 17.97
CA LEU A 157 -12.21 -14.67 17.28
C LEU A 157 -12.34 -15.86 16.33
N THR A 158 -13.05 -16.90 16.74
CA THR A 158 -13.23 -18.13 15.96
C THR A 158 -14.70 -18.54 15.98
N PRO A 159 -15.62 -17.94 15.20
CA PRO A 159 -17.03 -18.34 15.28
C PRO A 159 -17.30 -19.75 14.73
N GLY A 160 -16.37 -20.32 13.95
CA GLY A 160 -16.46 -21.70 13.47
C GLY A 160 -17.71 -21.93 12.62
N ASP A 161 -18.36 -23.08 12.85
CA ASP A 161 -19.53 -23.52 12.09
C ASP A 161 -20.77 -22.64 12.31
N TRP A 162 -20.78 -21.79 13.34
CA TRP A 162 -21.86 -20.82 13.55
C TRP A 162 -22.09 -19.91 12.34
N LEU A 163 -21.04 -19.63 11.55
CA LEU A 163 -21.16 -18.78 10.36
C LEU A 163 -22.21 -19.32 9.36
N THR A 164 -22.40 -20.64 9.33
CA THR A 164 -23.38 -21.33 8.47
C THR A 164 -24.61 -21.77 9.27
N SER A 165 -24.44 -22.43 10.41
CA SER A 165 -25.55 -23.04 11.16
C SER A 165 -26.41 -22.04 11.91
N ARG A 166 -25.80 -20.92 12.37
CA ARG A 166 -26.39 -19.96 13.32
C ARG A 166 -26.85 -20.59 14.63
N ASP A 167 -26.37 -21.80 14.96
CA ASP A 167 -26.75 -22.55 16.15
C ASP A 167 -26.00 -22.08 17.41
N PHE A 168 -26.68 -22.06 18.55
CA PHE A 168 -26.10 -21.62 19.82
C PHE A 168 -24.84 -22.40 20.21
N TRP A 169 -24.86 -23.73 20.08
CA TRP A 169 -23.79 -24.60 20.58
C TRP A 169 -22.55 -24.54 19.69
N ASP A 170 -22.74 -24.44 18.38
CA ASP A 170 -21.63 -24.26 17.44
C ASP A 170 -20.86 -22.96 17.70
N GLY A 171 -21.59 -21.89 18.05
CA GLY A 171 -20.98 -20.62 18.44
C GLY A 171 -20.33 -20.68 19.83
N PHE A 172 -21.01 -21.29 20.81
CA PHE A 172 -20.53 -21.32 22.19
C PHE A 172 -19.29 -22.23 22.35
N PHE A 173 -19.33 -23.45 21.81
CA PHE A 173 -18.21 -24.40 21.77
C PHE A 173 -17.39 -24.25 20.50
N ASN A 174 -17.03 -23.00 20.22
CA ASN A 174 -16.20 -22.67 19.08
C ASN A 174 -14.80 -23.33 19.12
N PRO A 175 -14.06 -23.37 17.99
CA PRO A 175 -12.77 -24.05 17.91
C PRO A 175 -11.75 -23.64 18.98
N SER A 176 -11.74 -22.36 19.39
CA SER A 176 -10.83 -21.88 20.41
C SER A 176 -11.30 -22.03 21.86
N PHE A 177 -12.52 -22.53 22.10
CA PHE A 177 -13.13 -22.61 23.43
C PHE A 177 -12.23 -23.28 24.46
N TRP A 178 -11.84 -24.54 24.21
CA TRP A 178 -11.05 -25.34 25.14
C TRP A 178 -9.62 -24.82 25.35
N PRO A 179 -8.84 -24.51 24.30
CA PRO A 179 -7.51 -23.94 24.50
C PRO A 179 -7.55 -22.58 25.19
N ALA A 180 -8.50 -21.70 24.85
CA ALA A 180 -8.64 -20.39 25.49
C ALA A 180 -9.03 -20.53 26.98
N LEU A 181 -9.92 -21.47 27.32
CA LEU A 181 -10.33 -21.74 28.70
C LEU A 181 -9.15 -22.24 29.53
N ALA A 182 -8.38 -23.20 29.01
CA ALA A 182 -7.19 -23.72 29.66
C ALA A 182 -6.17 -22.61 29.89
N PHE A 183 -5.86 -21.85 28.85
CA PHE A 183 -4.92 -20.74 28.89
C PHE A 183 -5.31 -19.67 29.93
N ARG A 184 -6.56 -19.21 29.90
CA ARG A 184 -7.11 -18.24 30.87
C ARG A 184 -7.11 -18.77 32.30
N THR A 185 -7.39 -20.07 32.47
CA THR A 185 -7.32 -20.71 33.80
C THR A 185 -5.90 -20.62 34.37
N PHE A 186 -4.87 -20.94 33.58
CA PHE A 186 -3.48 -20.85 34.08
C PHE A 186 -3.03 -19.41 34.34
N ILE A 187 -3.50 -18.43 33.56
CA ILE A 187 -3.30 -17.01 33.87
C ILE A 187 -3.95 -16.64 35.21
N ALA A 188 -5.19 -17.08 35.46
CA ALA A 188 -5.88 -16.82 36.72
C ALA A 188 -5.10 -17.35 37.94
N LEU A 189 -4.55 -18.57 37.84
CA LEU A 189 -3.73 -19.16 38.90
C LEU A 189 -2.44 -18.36 39.13
N ILE A 190 -1.78 -17.88 38.07
CA ILE A 190 -0.59 -17.02 38.16
C ILE A 190 -0.93 -15.70 38.87
N LEU A 191 -2.05 -15.09 38.51
CA LEU A 191 -2.51 -13.84 39.14
C LEU A 191 -2.83 -14.03 40.62
N ALA A 192 -3.37 -15.19 41.03
CA ALA A 192 -3.54 -15.51 42.44
C ALA A 192 -2.20 -15.44 43.22
N GLY A 193 -1.12 -15.95 42.63
CA GLY A 193 0.23 -15.84 43.19
C GLY A 193 0.73 -14.39 43.27
N LEU A 194 0.50 -13.59 42.22
CA LEU A 194 0.92 -12.18 42.17
C LEU A 194 0.22 -11.30 43.21
N TYR A 195 -1.10 -11.41 43.32
CA TYR A 195 -1.85 -10.73 44.38
C TYR A 195 -1.51 -11.28 45.77
N GLY A 196 -1.27 -12.60 45.87
CA GLY A 196 -0.78 -13.25 47.08
C GLY A 196 0.55 -12.67 47.56
N PHE A 197 1.49 -12.35 46.67
CA PHE A 197 2.75 -11.69 47.04
C PHE A 197 2.53 -10.35 47.74
N VAL A 198 1.56 -9.56 47.27
CA VAL A 198 1.24 -8.25 47.87
C VAL A 198 0.78 -8.44 49.30
N THR A 199 -0.14 -9.36 49.59
CA THR A 199 -0.57 -9.55 50.98
C THR A 199 0.46 -10.29 51.84
N ALA A 200 1.16 -11.28 51.28
CA ALA A 200 2.13 -12.11 52.02
C ALA A 200 3.34 -11.29 52.48
N THR A 201 3.85 -10.37 51.67
CA THR A 201 5.04 -9.57 52.01
C THR A 201 4.81 -8.54 53.12
N TRP A 202 3.55 -8.24 53.44
CA TRP A 202 3.16 -7.39 54.58
C TRP A 202 2.94 -8.18 55.88
N GLU A 203 3.12 -9.50 55.87
CA GLU A 203 3.07 -10.31 57.08
C GLU A 203 4.19 -9.90 58.06
N LYS A 204 3.81 -9.72 59.34
CA LYS A 204 4.69 -9.17 60.36
C LYS A 204 5.71 -10.20 60.84
N ASN A 205 5.29 -11.45 60.98
CA ASN A 205 6.18 -12.55 61.37
C ASN A 205 7.12 -12.90 60.19
N PRO A 206 8.46 -12.77 60.33
CA PRO A 206 9.40 -13.01 59.24
C PRO A 206 9.41 -14.44 58.69
N GLU A 207 9.23 -15.45 59.53
CA GLU A 207 9.25 -16.86 59.13
C GLU A 207 7.96 -17.26 58.40
N LEU A 208 6.83 -16.79 58.94
CA LEU A 208 5.52 -16.97 58.29
C LEU A 208 5.49 -16.23 56.94
N ARG A 209 6.02 -15.00 56.90
CA ARG A 209 6.14 -14.22 55.65
C ARG A 209 6.90 -15.00 54.58
N GLU A 210 8.06 -15.57 54.90
CA GLU A 210 8.85 -16.33 53.95
C GLU A 210 8.11 -17.58 53.46
N THR A 211 7.43 -18.28 54.36
CA THR A 211 6.60 -19.45 54.04
C THR A 211 5.47 -19.08 53.07
N LEU A 212 4.76 -17.99 53.34
CA LEU A 212 3.66 -17.50 52.51
C LEU A 212 4.14 -16.96 51.16
N VAL A 213 5.26 -16.24 51.12
CA VAL A 213 5.86 -15.76 49.87
C VAL A 213 6.28 -16.93 48.99
N ARG A 214 6.93 -17.96 49.54
CA ARG A 214 7.27 -19.18 48.76
C ARG A 214 6.04 -19.95 48.30
N HIS A 215 4.98 -19.96 49.11
CA HIS A 215 3.69 -20.52 48.70
C HIS A 215 3.15 -19.75 47.50
N CYS A 216 3.11 -18.41 47.54
CA CYS A 216 2.69 -17.57 46.41
C CYS A 216 3.57 -17.75 45.16
N ALA A 217 4.88 -17.94 45.33
CA ALA A 217 5.79 -18.20 44.21
C ALA A 217 5.44 -19.52 43.48
N LYS A 218 4.99 -20.56 44.21
CA LYS A 218 4.51 -21.80 43.57
C LYS A 218 3.26 -21.58 42.72
N TRP A 219 2.37 -20.68 43.14
CA TRP A 219 1.18 -20.30 42.37
C TRP A 219 1.51 -19.54 41.09
N LEU A 220 2.64 -18.84 41.05
CA LEU A 220 3.15 -18.24 39.81
C LEU A 220 3.88 -19.27 38.94
N LEU A 221 4.82 -20.02 39.51
CA LEU A 221 5.76 -20.84 38.74
C LEU A 221 5.16 -22.16 38.23
N LEU A 222 4.32 -22.84 39.02
CA LEU A 222 3.76 -24.15 38.62
C LEU A 222 2.79 -24.05 37.44
N PRO A 223 1.82 -23.11 37.41
CA PRO A 223 0.92 -22.98 36.27
C PRO A 223 1.62 -22.49 35.00
N PHE A 224 2.80 -21.88 35.12
CA PHE A 224 3.53 -21.29 34.00
C PHE A 224 3.90 -22.33 32.91
N GLY A 225 4.29 -23.55 33.29
CA GLY A 225 4.56 -24.61 32.31
C GLY A 225 3.30 -24.98 31.50
N PHE A 226 2.14 -25.06 32.17
CA PHE A 226 0.87 -25.36 31.52
C PHE A 226 0.33 -24.17 30.71
N LEU A 227 0.65 -22.95 31.12
CA LEU A 227 0.38 -21.74 30.34
C LEU A 227 1.06 -21.79 28.98
N LEU A 228 2.35 -22.16 28.91
CA LEU A 228 3.07 -22.28 27.64
C LEU A 228 2.45 -23.35 26.73
N LEU A 229 2.11 -24.52 27.29
CA LEU A 229 1.47 -25.61 26.54
C LEU A 229 0.09 -25.21 26.00
N SER A 230 -0.73 -24.57 26.84
CA SER A 230 -2.06 -24.10 26.42
C SER A 230 -1.99 -22.91 25.45
N GLY A 231 -0.98 -22.05 25.56
CA GLY A 231 -0.75 -20.96 24.60
C GLY A 231 -0.37 -21.48 23.22
N TRP A 232 0.52 -22.49 23.15
CA TRP A 232 0.83 -23.17 21.90
C TRP A 232 -0.41 -23.86 21.30
N TRP A 233 -1.18 -24.57 22.12
CA TRP A 233 -2.44 -25.18 21.69
C TRP A 233 -3.42 -24.12 21.15
N TYR A 234 -3.53 -22.97 21.81
CA TYR A 234 -4.39 -21.88 21.37
C TYR A 234 -3.99 -21.33 20.00
N VAL A 235 -2.71 -21.03 19.76
CA VAL A 235 -2.27 -20.53 18.45
C VAL A 235 -2.46 -21.58 17.36
N SER A 236 -2.26 -22.87 17.66
CA SER A 236 -2.37 -23.96 16.68
C SER A 236 -3.77 -24.17 16.09
N ILE A 237 -4.83 -23.72 16.78
CA ILE A 237 -6.22 -23.88 16.31
C ILE A 237 -6.75 -22.65 15.58
N LEU A 238 -5.99 -21.56 15.57
CA LEU A 238 -6.45 -20.32 14.94
C LEU A 238 -6.45 -20.45 13.40
N PRO A 239 -7.48 -19.93 12.72
CA PRO A 239 -7.51 -19.91 11.26
C PRO A 239 -6.33 -19.12 10.68
N GLU A 240 -6.03 -19.33 9.40
CA GLU A 240 -4.89 -18.69 8.72
C GLU A 240 -4.89 -17.16 8.86
N GLY A 241 -6.06 -16.52 8.73
CA GLY A 241 -6.20 -15.06 8.90
C GLY A 241 -5.75 -14.54 10.26
N PRO A 242 -6.37 -14.96 11.38
CA PRO A 242 -5.97 -14.57 12.73
C PRO A 242 -4.53 -14.96 13.07
N THR A 243 -4.08 -16.13 12.62
CA THR A 243 -2.70 -16.58 12.79
C THR A 243 -1.73 -15.62 12.10
N ALA A 244 -1.98 -15.27 10.84
CA ALA A 244 -1.14 -14.33 10.10
C ALA A 244 -1.12 -12.93 10.75
N MET A 245 -2.25 -12.47 11.28
CA MET A 245 -2.35 -11.18 11.98
C MET A 245 -1.51 -11.15 13.26
N ILE A 246 -1.55 -12.21 14.06
CA ILE A 246 -0.76 -12.34 15.30
C ILE A 246 0.74 -12.51 14.98
N LEU A 247 1.08 -13.26 13.93
CA LEU A 247 2.47 -13.57 13.57
C LEU A 247 3.17 -12.49 12.73
N GLY A 248 2.56 -11.32 12.51
CA GLY A 248 3.26 -10.15 11.97
C GLY A 248 2.73 -9.58 10.65
N ARG A 249 1.58 -10.04 10.15
CA ARG A 249 0.91 -9.38 8.99
C ARG A 249 0.51 -7.94 9.30
N ASN A 250 0.34 -7.58 10.58
CA ASN A 250 0.25 -6.21 11.05
C ASN A 250 1.48 -5.85 11.92
N PRO A 251 2.39 -4.98 11.43
CA PRO A 251 3.56 -4.54 12.17
C PRO A 251 3.25 -3.89 13.53
N GLU A 252 2.07 -3.28 13.70
CA GLU A 252 1.66 -2.63 14.96
C GLU A 252 1.51 -3.61 16.13
N ILE A 253 1.38 -4.92 15.85
CA ILE A 253 1.11 -5.96 16.86
C ILE A 253 2.40 -6.59 17.39
N VAL A 254 3.47 -6.50 16.60
CA VAL A 254 4.78 -7.07 16.94
C VAL A 254 5.27 -6.63 18.33
N PRO A 255 5.17 -5.34 18.72
CA PRO A 255 5.59 -4.91 20.06
C PRO A 255 4.80 -5.57 21.20
N TYR A 256 3.50 -5.81 21.02
CA TYR A 256 2.66 -6.45 22.04
C TYR A 256 2.98 -7.94 22.15
N PHE A 257 3.21 -8.63 21.03
CA PHE A 257 3.62 -10.02 21.03
C PHE A 257 5.01 -10.22 21.67
N GLN A 258 5.98 -9.39 21.30
CA GLN A 258 7.30 -9.39 21.94
C GLN A 258 7.20 -9.04 23.42
N GLY A 259 6.43 -8.00 23.76
CA GLY A 259 6.16 -7.59 25.14
C GLY A 259 5.57 -8.73 25.97
N PHE A 260 4.60 -9.46 25.42
CA PHE A 260 4.01 -10.64 26.07
C PHE A 260 5.06 -11.71 26.40
N LEU A 261 5.98 -12.02 25.48
CA LEU A 261 7.07 -12.98 25.71
C LEU A 261 8.08 -12.50 26.76
N TRP A 262 8.55 -11.26 26.66
CA TRP A 262 9.51 -10.68 27.61
C TRP A 262 8.91 -10.55 29.01
N ILE A 263 7.66 -10.08 29.11
CA ILE A 263 6.95 -9.96 30.38
C ILE A 263 6.74 -11.34 31.00
N SER A 264 6.43 -12.38 30.22
CA SER A 264 6.35 -13.76 30.70
C SER A 264 7.66 -14.19 31.38
N ALA A 265 8.80 -13.95 30.73
CA ALA A 265 10.12 -14.26 31.29
C ALA A 265 10.40 -13.44 32.57
N LEU A 266 10.07 -12.14 32.57
CA LEU A 266 10.23 -11.27 33.74
C LEU A 266 9.39 -11.73 34.94
N LEU A 267 8.13 -12.12 34.71
CA LEU A 267 7.26 -12.65 35.77
C LEU A 267 7.82 -13.96 36.33
N PHE A 268 8.31 -14.86 35.47
CA PHE A 268 8.91 -16.13 35.88
C PHE A 268 10.18 -15.90 36.73
N ILE A 269 11.11 -15.08 36.24
CA ILE A 269 12.34 -14.72 36.96
C ILE A 269 11.99 -14.00 38.27
N GLY A 270 11.08 -13.03 38.24
CA GLY A 270 10.60 -12.33 39.43
C GLY A 270 10.01 -13.26 40.48
N GLY A 271 9.24 -14.27 40.06
CA GLY A 271 8.73 -15.32 40.93
C GLY A 271 9.84 -16.16 41.59
N LEU A 272 10.89 -16.51 40.84
CA LEU A 272 12.07 -17.19 41.39
C LEU A 272 12.82 -16.32 42.40
N ILE A 273 13.04 -15.04 42.09
CA ILE A 273 13.70 -14.09 43.00
C ILE A 273 12.86 -13.90 44.28
N MET A 274 11.53 -13.81 44.17
CA MET A 274 10.63 -13.73 45.33
C MET A 274 10.78 -14.93 46.28
N ALA A 275 11.07 -16.11 45.75
CA ALA A 275 11.27 -17.33 46.53
C ALA A 275 12.60 -17.34 47.33
N VAL A 276 13.56 -16.48 46.97
CA VAL A 276 14.82 -16.30 47.70
C VAL A 276 14.59 -15.47 48.98
N ARG A 277 15.31 -15.81 50.06
CA ARG A 277 15.20 -15.10 51.34
C ARG A 277 15.83 -13.70 51.22
N MET A 278 15.02 -12.66 51.41
CA MET A 278 15.43 -11.25 51.28
C MET A 278 14.74 -10.35 52.32
N PRO A 279 15.29 -9.17 52.64
CA PRO A 279 14.65 -8.18 53.51
C PRO A 279 13.27 -7.74 53.00
N ALA A 280 12.34 -7.49 53.94
CA ALA A 280 10.98 -7.04 53.60
C ALA A 280 10.95 -5.70 52.87
N GLY A 281 11.93 -4.81 53.14
CA GLY A 281 12.07 -3.53 52.44
C GLY A 281 12.27 -3.68 50.92
N ILE A 282 12.79 -4.83 50.47
CA ILE A 282 12.99 -5.14 49.05
C ILE A 282 11.79 -5.93 48.50
N LYS A 283 11.30 -6.94 49.23
CA LYS A 283 10.19 -7.79 48.76
C LYS A 283 8.87 -7.04 48.54
N ARG A 284 8.58 -6.03 49.37
CA ARG A 284 7.34 -5.23 49.26
C ARG A 284 7.25 -4.42 47.97
N PRO A 285 8.21 -3.54 47.63
CA PRO A 285 8.16 -2.82 46.35
C PRO A 285 8.24 -3.79 45.18
N MET A 286 9.02 -4.87 45.28
CA MET A 286 9.10 -5.88 44.22
C MET A 286 7.75 -6.56 43.96
N ALA A 287 6.97 -6.88 45.00
CA ALA A 287 5.63 -7.46 44.84
C ALA A 287 4.67 -6.51 44.11
N LEU A 288 4.72 -5.20 44.41
CA LEU A 288 3.91 -4.20 43.71
C LEU A 288 4.34 -4.02 42.25
N VAL A 289 5.66 -4.04 41.99
CA VAL A 289 6.19 -3.99 40.62
C VAL A 289 5.76 -5.22 39.83
N LEU A 290 5.84 -6.42 40.40
CA LEU A 290 5.39 -7.65 39.74
C LEU A 290 3.88 -7.64 39.48
N LEU A 291 3.08 -7.06 40.37
CA LEU A 291 1.64 -6.88 40.14
C LEU A 291 1.40 -5.93 38.94
N ALA A 292 2.11 -4.81 38.88
CA ALA A 292 2.02 -3.88 37.75
C ALA A 292 2.47 -4.52 36.43
N ILE A 293 3.56 -5.29 36.45
CA ILE A 293 4.00 -6.11 35.30
C ILE A 293 2.91 -7.10 34.88
N GLY A 294 2.22 -7.73 35.84
CA GLY A 294 1.06 -8.58 35.57
C GLY A 294 -0.10 -7.85 34.88
N LEU A 295 -0.31 -6.56 35.16
CA LEU A 295 -1.32 -5.76 34.46
C LEU A 295 -0.90 -5.51 32.99
N PHE A 296 0.36 -5.16 32.75
CA PHE A 296 0.90 -5.03 31.38
C PHE A 296 0.89 -6.35 30.61
N TYR A 297 1.10 -7.47 31.29
CA TYR A 297 0.96 -8.81 30.73
C TYR A 297 -0.47 -9.04 30.20
N MET A 298 -1.47 -8.73 31.03
CA MET A 298 -2.87 -8.82 30.63
C MET A 298 -3.21 -7.86 29.48
N GLY A 299 -2.67 -6.64 29.53
CA GLY A 299 -2.81 -5.67 28.44
C GLY A 299 -2.26 -6.17 27.11
N SER A 300 -1.06 -6.76 27.13
CA SER A 300 -0.44 -7.32 25.94
C SER A 300 -1.29 -8.45 25.35
N PHE A 301 -1.81 -9.36 26.20
CA PHE A 301 -2.67 -10.45 25.76
C PHE A 301 -3.99 -9.97 25.13
N GLU A 302 -4.72 -9.05 25.78
CA GLU A 302 -5.99 -8.55 25.26
C GLU A 302 -5.79 -7.76 23.94
N MET A 303 -4.67 -7.04 23.79
CA MET A 303 -4.32 -6.36 22.53
C MET A 303 -4.00 -7.35 21.41
N ILE A 304 -3.26 -8.44 21.69
CA ILE A 304 -2.99 -9.51 20.72
C ILE A 304 -4.31 -10.17 20.27
N ARG A 305 -5.21 -10.46 21.22
CA ARG A 305 -6.52 -11.06 20.91
C ARG A 305 -7.37 -10.13 20.04
N GLU A 306 -7.46 -8.85 20.39
CA GLU A 306 -8.18 -7.84 19.62
C GLU A 306 -7.64 -7.74 18.19
N ALA A 307 -6.32 -7.73 18.07
CA ALA A 307 -5.66 -7.64 16.78
C ALA A 307 -5.84 -8.90 15.92
N GLY A 308 -5.84 -10.08 16.54
CA GLY A 308 -6.01 -11.36 15.85
C GLY A 308 -7.34 -11.46 15.10
N ARG A 309 -8.39 -10.76 15.53
CA ARG A 309 -9.68 -10.74 14.81
C ARG A 309 -9.83 -9.63 13.79
N ARG A 310 -8.94 -8.63 13.74
CA ARG A 310 -9.04 -7.52 12.76
C ARG A 310 -9.02 -8.07 11.33
N PRO A 311 -9.83 -7.51 10.40
CA PRO A 311 -10.61 -6.27 10.50
C PRO A 311 -11.98 -6.44 11.18
N TYR A 312 -12.26 -7.62 11.72
CA TYR A 312 -13.55 -7.99 12.27
C TYR A 312 -13.68 -7.70 13.75
N VAL A 313 -14.91 -7.42 14.19
CA VAL A 313 -15.33 -7.55 15.59
C VAL A 313 -15.85 -8.96 15.87
N ILE A 314 -16.48 -9.60 14.88
CA ILE A 314 -16.84 -11.03 14.87
C ILE A 314 -16.27 -11.62 13.58
N TYR A 315 -15.24 -12.45 13.71
CA TYR A 315 -14.43 -12.92 12.58
C TYR A 315 -15.27 -13.54 11.47
N GLY A 316 -15.16 -13.03 10.25
CA GLY A 316 -15.90 -13.55 9.09
C GLY A 316 -17.40 -13.20 9.04
N HIS A 317 -17.93 -12.45 10.02
CA HIS A 317 -19.35 -12.04 10.03
C HIS A 317 -19.55 -10.53 10.06
N MET A 318 -18.83 -9.81 10.92
CA MET A 318 -19.03 -8.37 11.14
C MET A 318 -17.70 -7.63 11.30
N TYR A 319 -17.52 -6.55 10.55
CA TYR A 319 -16.36 -5.68 10.64
C TYR A 319 -16.37 -4.81 11.90
N SER A 320 -15.19 -4.28 12.25
CA SER A 320 -15.02 -3.41 13.41
C SER A 320 -15.84 -2.11 13.34
N ASN A 321 -16.29 -1.72 12.14
CA ASN A 321 -17.20 -0.60 11.90
C ASN A 321 -18.68 -1.03 11.84
N ALA A 322 -19.01 -2.22 12.35
CA ALA A 322 -20.35 -2.80 12.38
C ALA A 322 -20.99 -3.15 11.03
N ILE A 323 -20.27 -3.01 9.91
CA ILE A 323 -20.74 -3.48 8.61
C ILE A 323 -20.70 -5.01 8.58
N VAL A 324 -21.77 -5.64 8.11
CA VAL A 324 -21.85 -7.10 7.97
C VAL A 324 -21.08 -7.51 6.72
N LYS A 325 -20.23 -8.52 6.84
CA LYS A 325 -19.46 -9.05 5.70
C LYS A 325 -20.40 -9.56 4.61
N GLY A 326 -20.12 -9.20 3.36
CA GLY A 326 -20.93 -9.51 2.18
C GLY A 326 -22.00 -8.46 1.86
N THR A 327 -22.10 -7.35 2.60
CA THR A 327 -23.06 -6.27 2.34
C THR A 327 -22.43 -4.99 1.79
N GLU A 328 -21.10 -4.92 1.76
CA GLU A 328 -20.30 -3.76 1.37
C GLU A 328 -20.66 -3.29 -0.05
N ASP A 329 -20.71 -4.21 -1.02
CA ASP A 329 -21.02 -3.85 -2.42
C ASP A 329 -22.45 -3.34 -2.58
N ALA A 330 -23.40 -3.88 -1.80
CA ALA A 330 -24.78 -3.39 -1.80
C ALA A 330 -24.88 -1.98 -1.19
N ILE A 331 -24.14 -1.73 -0.11
CA ILE A 331 -24.03 -0.40 0.51
C ILE A 331 -23.34 0.59 -0.44
N THR A 332 -22.25 0.18 -1.09
CA THR A 332 -21.52 0.98 -2.08
C THR A 332 -22.43 1.40 -3.24
N ARG A 333 -23.27 0.49 -3.76
CA ARG A 333 -24.23 0.81 -4.82
C ARG A 333 -25.35 1.76 -4.35
N ALA A 334 -25.83 1.59 -3.13
CA ALA A 334 -26.92 2.42 -2.59
C ALA A 334 -26.44 3.77 -2.03
N GLY A 335 -25.17 3.86 -1.62
CA GLY A 335 -24.63 4.92 -0.78
C GLY A 335 -24.77 4.61 0.71
N TYR A 336 -23.70 4.83 1.46
CA TYR A 336 -23.69 4.66 2.91
C TYR A 336 -24.63 5.65 3.60
N LEU A 337 -24.62 6.92 3.19
CA LEU A 337 -25.45 7.98 3.75
C LEU A 337 -26.95 7.69 3.52
N GLN A 338 -27.28 6.98 2.43
CA GLN A 338 -28.62 6.51 2.15
C GLN A 338 -28.99 5.28 2.98
N SER A 339 -28.05 4.35 3.14
CA SER A 339 -28.27 3.07 3.83
C SER A 339 -28.29 3.20 5.36
N ALA A 340 -27.57 4.17 5.92
CA ALA A 340 -27.47 4.37 7.35
C ALA A 340 -28.70 5.09 7.93
N LYS A 341 -29.16 4.64 9.11
CA LYS A 341 -30.36 5.16 9.77
C LYS A 341 -30.11 6.49 10.49
N TRP A 342 -28.91 6.65 11.06
CA TRP A 342 -28.54 7.77 11.94
C TRP A 342 -27.60 8.74 11.23
N ILE A 343 -28.11 9.36 10.17
CA ILE A 343 -27.39 10.30 9.29
C ILE A 343 -28.25 11.54 9.10
N GLN A 344 -27.62 12.72 9.20
CA GLN A 344 -28.27 14.00 8.95
C GLN A 344 -28.23 14.38 7.47
N HIS A 345 -27.09 14.18 6.80
CA HIS A 345 -26.88 14.55 5.41
C HIS A 345 -26.96 13.33 4.50
N ARG A 346 -28.15 13.08 3.93
CA ARG A 346 -28.35 11.97 2.98
C ARG A 346 -27.80 12.29 1.58
N GLU A 347 -27.83 13.56 1.20
CA GLU A 347 -27.31 14.04 -0.08
C GLU A 347 -26.10 14.93 0.14
N ILE A 348 -25.13 14.83 -0.76
CA ILE A 348 -23.90 15.61 -0.74
C ILE A 348 -24.07 16.84 -1.63
N THR A 349 -23.83 18.01 -1.06
CA THR A 349 -23.78 19.31 -1.73
C THR A 349 -22.47 20.00 -1.38
N GLU A 350 -22.04 20.97 -2.19
CA GLU A 350 -20.80 21.71 -1.90
C GLU A 350 -20.80 22.35 -0.50
N ALA A 351 -21.95 22.82 -0.04
CA ALA A 351 -22.09 23.45 1.29
C ALA A 351 -21.96 22.44 2.46
N ASN A 352 -22.35 21.17 2.26
CA ASN A 352 -22.37 20.17 3.33
C ASN A 352 -21.28 19.09 3.19
N LYS A 353 -20.44 19.15 2.15
CA LYS A 353 -19.45 18.12 1.81
C LYS A 353 -18.56 17.69 2.99
N LEU A 354 -18.05 18.66 3.76
CA LEU A 354 -17.23 18.37 4.95
C LEU A 354 -18.05 17.75 6.10
N ALA A 355 -19.31 18.15 6.25
CA ALA A 355 -20.21 17.58 7.25
C ALA A 355 -20.59 16.13 6.90
N ALA A 356 -20.92 15.86 5.63
CA ALA A 356 -21.15 14.51 5.12
C ALA A 356 -19.91 13.62 5.27
N GLY A 357 -18.72 14.16 4.95
CA GLY A 357 -17.43 13.48 5.19
C GLY A 357 -17.19 13.13 6.66
N ARG A 358 -17.55 14.01 7.60
CA ARG A 358 -17.52 13.73 9.04
C ARG A 358 -18.46 12.59 9.42
N GLU A 359 -19.68 12.55 8.86
CA GLU A 359 -20.62 11.46 9.13
C GLU A 359 -20.12 10.11 8.60
N LEU A 360 -19.46 10.09 7.45
CA LEU A 360 -18.79 8.91 6.91
C LEU A 360 -17.64 8.45 7.82
N PHE A 361 -16.80 9.37 8.30
CA PHE A 361 -15.74 9.06 9.25
C PHE A 361 -16.30 8.46 10.54
N ARG A 362 -17.35 9.07 11.10
CA ARG A 362 -18.05 8.58 12.29
C ARG A 362 -18.65 7.19 12.06
N GLY A 363 -19.22 6.94 10.88
CA GLY A 363 -19.89 5.68 10.57
C GLY A 363 -18.94 4.52 10.25
N GLN A 364 -17.78 4.80 9.66
CA GLN A 364 -16.91 3.76 9.10
C GLN A 364 -15.50 3.71 9.68
N CYS A 365 -15.01 4.79 10.30
CA CYS A 365 -13.61 4.92 10.70
C CYS A 365 -13.42 5.08 12.23
N SER A 366 -14.32 5.81 12.91
CA SER A 366 -14.12 6.23 14.31
C SER A 366 -14.17 5.09 15.34
N SER A 367 -14.68 3.91 14.97
CA SER A 367 -14.60 2.73 15.84
C SER A 367 -13.16 2.24 16.03
N CYS A 368 -12.30 2.45 15.03
CA CYS A 368 -10.90 2.06 15.04
C CYS A 368 -9.94 3.23 15.23
N HIS A 369 -10.25 4.39 14.63
CA HIS A 369 -9.36 5.55 14.58
C HIS A 369 -9.79 6.66 15.51
N SER A 370 -8.81 7.27 16.17
CA SER A 370 -8.98 8.54 16.89
C SER A 370 -8.55 9.72 16.01
N ILE A 371 -8.97 10.92 16.40
CA ILE A 371 -8.43 12.18 15.90
C ILE A 371 -7.82 12.86 17.11
N GLY A 372 -6.49 13.04 17.16
CA GLY A 372 -5.89 13.64 18.35
C GLY A 372 -5.34 12.67 19.38
N GLY A 373 -5.67 11.38 19.24
CA GLY A 373 -5.68 10.43 20.33
C GLY A 373 -4.41 9.61 20.52
N PRO A 374 -4.32 8.87 21.64
CA PRO A 374 -3.17 8.01 21.92
C PRO A 374 -3.25 6.65 21.19
N LEU A 375 -4.42 6.26 20.66
CA LEU A 375 -4.63 4.98 19.99
C LEU A 375 -5.10 5.20 18.54
N ASN A 376 -4.36 4.65 17.58
CA ASN A 376 -4.64 4.68 16.13
C ASN A 376 -5.02 6.09 15.61
N ASP A 377 -4.25 7.12 15.97
CA ASP A 377 -4.49 8.50 15.50
C ASP A 377 -4.40 8.56 13.98
N ILE A 378 -5.45 9.08 13.34
CA ILE A 378 -5.52 9.17 11.89
C ILE A 378 -4.61 10.28 11.35
N ARG A 379 -4.31 11.33 12.14
CA ARG A 379 -3.54 12.49 11.67
C ARG A 379 -2.18 12.11 11.09
N PRO A 380 -1.26 11.44 11.82
CA PRO A 380 0.04 11.08 11.24
C PRO A 380 -0.09 10.15 10.02
N LEU A 381 -1.13 9.31 9.97
CA LEU A 381 -1.34 8.36 8.89
C LEU A 381 -1.82 9.02 7.59
N THR A 382 -2.54 10.14 7.69
CA THR A 382 -3.10 10.85 6.54
C THR A 382 -2.41 12.17 6.22
N ALA A 383 -1.44 12.60 7.05
CA ALA A 383 -0.75 13.88 6.90
C ALA A 383 -0.11 14.09 5.53
N LYS A 384 0.38 13.06 4.85
CA LYS A 384 1.03 13.24 3.54
C LYS A 384 0.05 13.46 2.38
N PHE A 385 -1.21 13.09 2.50
CA PHE A 385 -2.11 13.04 1.36
C PHE A 385 -2.72 14.41 1.03
N GLY A 386 -2.76 14.73 -0.27
CA GLY A 386 -3.72 15.68 -0.84
C GLY A 386 -5.08 15.03 -1.09
N GLY A 387 -6.02 15.79 -1.65
CA GLY A 387 -7.39 15.30 -1.92
C GLY A 387 -7.41 14.04 -2.79
N PHE A 388 -6.70 14.06 -3.93
CA PHE A 388 -6.60 12.91 -4.84
C PHE A 388 -5.99 11.68 -4.16
N GLY A 389 -4.83 11.84 -3.52
CA GLY A 389 -4.14 10.74 -2.84
C GLY A 389 -4.95 10.15 -1.69
N MET A 390 -5.70 10.98 -0.95
CA MET A 390 -6.56 10.50 0.12
C MET A 390 -7.75 9.71 -0.44
N ASP A 391 -8.38 10.18 -1.52
CA ASP A 391 -9.44 9.43 -2.22
C ASP A 391 -8.93 8.07 -2.73
N ALA A 392 -7.76 8.06 -3.40
CA ALA A 392 -7.12 6.85 -3.89
C ALA A 392 -6.80 5.87 -2.75
N MET A 393 -6.23 6.39 -1.64
CA MET A 393 -5.96 5.59 -0.45
C MET A 393 -7.23 4.94 0.10
N ILE A 394 -8.34 5.69 0.25
CA ILE A 394 -9.61 5.14 0.74
C ILE A 394 -10.14 4.05 -0.20
N SER A 395 -10.00 4.24 -1.52
CA SER A 395 -10.43 3.26 -2.53
C SER A 395 -9.71 1.90 -2.39
N GLY A 396 -8.42 1.92 -2.03
CA GLY A 396 -7.58 0.73 -1.92
C GLY A 396 -7.55 0.06 -0.55
N ILE A 397 -8.05 0.69 0.52
CA ILE A 397 -8.10 0.09 1.87
C ILE A 397 -8.87 -1.24 1.83
N GLY A 398 -8.31 -2.28 2.45
CA GLY A 398 -8.96 -3.59 2.57
C GLY A 398 -8.96 -4.44 1.30
N ARG A 399 -8.26 -4.02 0.22
CA ARG A 399 -8.13 -4.81 -1.01
C ARG A 399 -6.88 -5.70 -1.00
N VAL A 400 -5.68 -5.11 -1.01
CA VAL A 400 -4.42 -5.88 -0.95
C VAL A 400 -4.07 -6.30 0.48
N TYR A 401 -4.33 -5.39 1.43
CA TYR A 401 -4.07 -5.59 2.85
C TYR A 401 -5.39 -5.60 3.64
N GLU A 402 -5.80 -6.80 4.01
CA GLU A 402 -7.11 -7.09 4.61
C GLU A 402 -7.22 -6.74 6.10
N TYR A 403 -6.24 -6.08 6.73
CA TYR A 403 -6.31 -5.74 8.16
C TYR A 403 -7.28 -4.60 8.49
N MET A 404 -7.80 -3.91 7.46
CA MET A 404 -8.88 -2.93 7.55
C MET A 404 -10.06 -3.34 6.66
N PRO A 405 -11.30 -3.01 7.04
CA PRO A 405 -12.46 -3.24 6.17
C PRO A 405 -12.39 -2.34 4.94
N ARG A 406 -12.96 -2.80 3.81
CA ARG A 406 -13.11 -1.97 2.61
C ARG A 406 -14.06 -0.81 2.91
N PHE A 407 -13.79 0.34 2.29
CA PHE A 407 -14.74 1.45 2.33
C PHE A 407 -16.04 1.05 1.62
N ALA A 408 -17.17 1.24 2.28
CA ALA A 408 -18.49 0.95 1.71
C ALA A 408 -19.20 2.28 1.45
N GLY A 409 -19.21 2.75 0.21
CA GLY A 409 -19.82 4.03 -0.16
C GLY A 409 -19.53 4.41 -1.62
N THR A 410 -20.30 5.36 -2.14
CA THR A 410 -20.15 5.82 -3.54
C THR A 410 -18.85 6.61 -3.74
N PRO A 411 -18.40 6.82 -5.00
CA PRO A 411 -17.27 7.71 -5.27
C PRO A 411 -17.45 9.14 -4.71
N GLN A 412 -18.67 9.68 -4.73
CA GLN A 412 -18.98 10.99 -4.16
C GLN A 412 -18.84 11.01 -2.63
N GLU A 413 -19.27 9.94 -1.95
CA GLU A 413 -19.08 9.77 -0.51
C GLU A 413 -17.59 9.63 -0.17
N ARG A 414 -16.84 8.85 -0.96
CA ARG A 414 -15.40 8.68 -0.79
C ARG A 414 -14.66 10.02 -0.89
N ASP A 415 -14.98 10.83 -1.89
CA ASP A 415 -14.44 12.17 -2.08
C ASP A 415 -14.82 13.12 -0.93
N ALA A 416 -16.05 13.06 -0.42
CA ALA A 416 -16.46 13.83 0.76
C ALA A 416 -15.65 13.44 2.01
N LEU A 417 -15.41 12.15 2.25
CA LEU A 417 -14.57 11.66 3.33
C LEU A 417 -13.10 12.11 3.16
N ALA A 418 -12.55 12.01 1.95
CA ALA A 418 -11.21 12.48 1.64
C ALA A 418 -11.06 13.98 1.94
N ASN A 419 -12.04 14.80 1.51
CA ASN A 419 -12.06 16.23 1.79
C ASN A 419 -12.17 16.54 3.28
N PHE A 420 -12.98 15.79 4.05
CA PHE A 420 -13.03 15.96 5.50
C PHE A 420 -11.67 15.68 6.16
N LEU A 421 -11.00 14.58 5.79
CA LEU A 421 -9.70 14.24 6.34
C LEU A 421 -8.62 15.27 5.96
N VAL A 422 -8.60 15.74 4.72
CA VAL A 422 -7.57 16.69 4.27
C VAL A 422 -7.84 18.11 4.77
N ARG A 423 -9.08 18.59 4.68
CA ARG A 423 -9.39 20.01 4.94
C ARG A 423 -9.80 20.28 6.39
N ALA A 424 -10.57 19.38 7.01
CA ALA A 424 -11.08 19.59 8.36
C ALA A 424 -10.18 18.98 9.45
N VAL A 425 -9.55 17.83 9.19
CA VAL A 425 -8.66 17.19 10.18
C VAL A 425 -7.23 17.74 10.13
N HIS A 426 -6.73 18.09 8.94
CA HIS A 426 -5.40 18.70 8.75
C HIS A 426 -5.43 20.22 8.56
N GLU A 427 -6.61 20.84 8.63
CA GLU A 427 -6.79 22.29 8.50
C GLU A 427 -6.15 22.87 7.22
N ARG A 428 -6.18 22.09 6.12
CA ARG A 428 -5.64 22.51 4.83
C ARG A 428 -6.67 23.26 4.01
N GLU A 429 -6.23 24.38 3.45
CA GLU A 429 -6.99 25.06 2.41
C GLU A 429 -7.00 24.26 1.11
N ALA A 430 -7.90 24.62 0.19
CA ALA A 430 -7.87 24.05 -1.15
C ALA A 430 -6.53 24.37 -1.81
N PRO A 431 -5.96 23.46 -2.62
CA PRO A 431 -4.73 23.73 -3.34
C PRO A 431 -4.92 24.99 -4.19
N GLN A 432 -4.02 25.96 -4.07
CA GLN A 432 -4.01 27.09 -5.00
C GLN A 432 -3.40 26.61 -6.33
N PRO A 433 -3.90 27.10 -7.48
CA PRO A 433 -3.28 26.82 -8.76
C PRO A 433 -1.82 27.29 -8.71
N VAL A 434 -0.88 26.37 -8.94
CA VAL A 434 0.53 26.74 -9.03
C VAL A 434 0.75 27.41 -10.38
N GLN A 435 1.27 28.63 -10.37
CA GLN A 435 1.66 29.31 -11.61
C GLN A 435 2.86 28.56 -12.20
N ARG A 436 2.66 27.98 -13.38
CA ARG A 436 3.72 27.25 -14.10
C ARG A 436 4.43 28.20 -15.08
N PRO A 437 5.67 27.88 -15.49
CA PRO A 437 6.34 28.58 -16.58
C PRO A 437 5.50 28.56 -17.86
N GLU A 438 5.65 29.56 -18.71
CA GLU A 438 5.02 29.56 -20.03
C GLU A 438 5.64 28.46 -20.90
N GLN A 439 4.80 27.74 -21.63
CA GLN A 439 5.22 26.71 -22.58
C GLN A 439 5.61 27.41 -23.89
N THR A 440 6.89 27.72 -24.05
CA THR A 440 7.39 28.38 -25.26
C THR A 440 8.68 27.72 -25.74
N ALA A 441 8.79 27.50 -27.06
CA ALA A 441 10.02 27.07 -27.72
C ALA A 441 10.29 27.95 -28.95
N GLU A 442 11.56 28.30 -29.16
CA GLU A 442 12.01 28.91 -30.41
C GLU A 442 12.30 27.82 -31.44
N VAL A 443 11.65 27.90 -32.60
CA VAL A 443 11.80 26.92 -33.68
C VAL A 443 12.26 27.63 -34.94
N THR A 444 13.38 27.18 -35.49
CA THR A 444 13.85 27.59 -36.82
C THR A 444 13.81 26.38 -37.73
N ILE A 445 13.14 26.48 -38.88
CA ILE A 445 13.11 25.39 -39.85
C ILE A 445 14.42 25.43 -40.65
N PRO A 446 15.21 24.32 -40.68
CA PRO A 446 16.39 24.23 -41.51
C PRO A 446 16.07 24.46 -43.00
N PRO A 447 17.00 25.03 -43.79
CA PRO A 447 16.77 25.24 -45.22
C PRO A 447 16.74 23.90 -45.98
N PHE A 448 15.99 23.88 -47.08
CA PHE A 448 15.98 22.80 -48.08
C PHE A 448 15.57 23.40 -49.43
N ASP A 449 16.36 23.13 -50.47
CA ASP A 449 16.07 23.50 -51.86
C ASP A 449 15.72 22.24 -52.67
N PRO A 450 14.44 22.02 -53.02
CA PRO A 450 14.02 20.83 -53.74
C PRO A 450 14.61 20.73 -55.16
N ASP A 451 15.15 21.82 -55.73
CA ASP A 451 15.77 21.81 -57.05
C ASP A 451 17.28 21.58 -57.02
N GLN A 452 17.94 21.84 -55.88
CA GLN A 452 19.41 21.79 -55.76
C GLN A 452 19.92 20.71 -54.80
N ASP A 453 19.20 20.43 -53.70
CA ASP A 453 19.70 19.52 -52.68
C ASP A 453 19.59 18.07 -53.12
N GLU A 454 20.68 17.32 -53.07
CA GLU A 454 20.71 15.91 -53.53
C GLU A 454 20.28 14.91 -52.45
N TYR A 455 20.09 15.37 -51.21
CA TYR A 455 19.91 14.49 -50.05
C TYR A 455 18.79 14.95 -49.12
N VAL A 456 18.14 13.97 -48.48
CA VAL A 456 17.18 14.15 -47.39
C VAL A 456 17.71 13.41 -46.17
N LEU A 457 17.92 14.11 -45.06
CA LEU A 457 18.32 13.53 -43.79
C LEU A 457 17.11 13.46 -42.86
N LEU A 458 16.68 12.25 -42.53
CA LEU A 458 15.58 12.03 -41.59
C LEU A 458 16.16 11.59 -40.23
N ALA A 459 15.83 12.29 -39.15
CA ALA A 459 16.31 12.02 -37.80
C ALA A 459 15.17 12.01 -36.77
N TRP A 460 15.26 11.18 -35.74
CA TRP A 460 14.21 11.08 -34.71
C TRP A 460 14.72 10.50 -33.39
N CYS A 461 13.97 10.73 -32.32
CA CYS A 461 14.13 10.00 -31.06
C CYS A 461 13.32 8.69 -31.12
N ASN A 462 13.88 7.59 -30.62
CA ASN A 462 13.24 6.27 -30.59
C ASN A 462 11.83 6.27 -29.95
N LEU A 463 11.63 7.14 -28.95
CA LEU A 463 10.36 7.31 -28.24
C LEU A 463 9.87 8.74 -28.46
N GLY A 464 8.55 8.93 -28.56
CA GLY A 464 7.96 10.27 -28.61
C GLY A 464 8.13 11.05 -27.31
N GLU A 465 8.33 10.38 -26.17
CA GLU A 465 8.83 11.01 -24.96
C GLU A 465 9.53 9.98 -24.07
N LYS A 466 10.72 10.31 -23.59
CA LYS A 466 11.44 9.51 -22.61
C LYS A 466 11.12 10.06 -21.21
N CYS A 467 10.37 9.30 -20.42
CA CYS A 467 10.27 9.60 -19.00
C CYS A 467 11.58 9.20 -18.29
N ILE A 468 12.03 10.02 -17.34
CA ILE A 468 13.15 9.74 -16.45
C ILE A 468 12.77 10.05 -15.00
N THR A 469 13.51 9.46 -14.07
CA THR A 469 13.51 9.90 -12.67
C THR A 469 14.65 10.86 -12.42
N ASP A 470 14.39 11.91 -11.65
CA ASP A 470 15.37 12.90 -11.23
C ASP A 470 15.51 12.93 -9.71
N CYS A 471 15.42 11.78 -9.04
CA CYS A 471 15.60 11.65 -7.60
C CYS A 471 16.69 10.62 -7.25
N ASP A 472 17.74 10.56 -8.07
CA ASP A 472 18.74 9.48 -8.08
C ASP A 472 19.52 9.30 -6.77
N ALA A 473 19.56 10.33 -5.91
CA ALA A 473 20.08 10.23 -4.54
C ALA A 473 19.25 9.30 -3.64
N HIS A 474 18.01 8.97 -4.02
CA HIS A 474 17.13 8.03 -3.31
C HIS A 474 17.00 6.73 -4.08
N TRP A 475 16.51 6.82 -5.32
CA TRP A 475 16.26 5.69 -6.20
C TRP A 475 16.13 6.15 -7.64
N SER A 476 16.32 5.19 -8.56
CA SER A 476 16.14 5.41 -10.00
C SER A 476 15.32 4.25 -10.59
N LEU A 477 14.43 4.56 -11.54
CA LEU A 477 13.74 3.54 -12.34
C LEU A 477 13.81 3.79 -13.84
N LEU A 478 14.16 4.99 -14.26
CA LEU A 478 14.36 5.34 -15.66
C LEU A 478 15.53 6.33 -15.71
N PRO A 479 16.78 5.83 -15.67
CA PRO A 479 17.94 6.71 -15.70
C PRO A 479 18.04 7.46 -17.05
N PRO A 480 18.77 8.60 -17.10
CA PRO A 480 19.02 9.33 -18.33
C PRO A 480 19.63 8.44 -19.43
N GLY A 481 19.14 8.56 -20.66
CA GLY A 481 19.60 7.74 -21.78
C GLY A 481 18.57 7.64 -22.91
N SER A 482 18.50 8.68 -23.75
CA SER A 482 17.72 8.71 -24.98
C SER A 482 18.47 8.05 -26.14
N THR A 483 17.74 7.58 -27.15
CA THR A 483 18.32 7.01 -28.37
C THR A 483 17.85 7.80 -29.56
N LEU A 484 18.80 8.33 -30.32
CA LEU A 484 18.58 9.05 -31.57
C LEU A 484 18.90 8.15 -32.76
N TYR A 485 18.10 8.27 -33.81
CA TYR A 485 18.27 7.58 -35.07
C TYR A 485 18.30 8.58 -36.23
N ALA A 486 18.96 8.20 -37.32
CA ALA A 486 18.93 8.92 -38.57
C ALA A 486 19.02 7.99 -39.79
N GLN A 487 18.42 8.40 -40.91
CA GLN A 487 18.59 7.82 -42.23
C GLN A 487 18.88 8.93 -43.24
N LEU A 488 19.95 8.78 -44.01
CA LEU A 488 20.24 9.64 -45.14
C LEU A 488 19.71 8.98 -46.41
N VAL A 489 18.89 9.71 -47.17
CA VAL A 489 18.35 9.29 -48.45
C VAL A 489 18.96 10.17 -49.54
N ARG A 490 19.61 9.57 -50.52
CA ARG A 490 20.00 10.28 -51.75
C ARG A 490 18.80 10.32 -52.69
N ARG A 491 18.44 11.52 -53.13
CA ARG A 491 17.35 11.76 -54.08
C ARG A 491 17.73 11.24 -55.46
N ASP A 492 16.82 10.57 -56.13
CA ASP A 492 17.03 9.96 -57.45
C ASP A 492 15.66 9.53 -58.03
N PHE A 493 15.61 9.01 -59.27
CA PHE A 493 14.41 8.33 -59.76
C PHE A 493 14.05 7.13 -58.86
N GLN A 494 15.09 6.40 -58.43
CA GLN A 494 15.03 5.37 -57.38
C GLN A 494 15.90 5.79 -56.20
N PRO A 495 15.32 6.49 -55.20
CA PRO A 495 16.06 6.98 -54.05
C PRO A 495 16.76 5.84 -53.31
N LYS A 496 17.93 6.14 -52.73
CA LYS A 496 18.75 5.14 -52.03
C LYS A 496 19.10 5.61 -50.62
N ILE A 497 18.91 4.71 -49.65
CA ILE A 497 19.43 4.91 -48.29
C ILE A 497 20.96 4.78 -48.35
N VAL A 498 21.65 5.84 -47.93
CA VAL A 498 23.12 5.94 -47.97
C VAL A 498 23.69 5.47 -46.65
N THR A 499 24.52 4.43 -46.69
CA THR A 499 25.19 3.85 -45.50
C THR A 499 26.70 3.81 -45.62
N GLU A 500 27.25 4.17 -46.78
CA GLU A 500 28.69 4.11 -47.09
C GLU A 500 29.23 5.52 -47.35
N ASN A 501 30.51 5.73 -47.04
CA ASN A 501 31.23 7.01 -47.23
C ASN A 501 30.53 8.24 -46.64
N VAL A 502 29.77 8.04 -45.57
CA VAL A 502 29.05 9.10 -44.86
C VAL A 502 29.32 9.00 -43.35
N VAL A 503 29.49 10.16 -42.73
CA VAL A 503 29.51 10.34 -41.28
C VAL A 503 28.28 11.15 -40.90
N ILE A 504 27.50 10.66 -39.96
CA ILE A 504 26.38 11.43 -39.38
C ILE A 504 26.74 11.83 -37.96
N THR A 505 26.62 13.11 -37.66
CA THR A 505 26.83 13.68 -36.32
C THR A 505 25.54 14.25 -35.75
N TYR A 506 25.48 14.33 -34.42
CA TYR A 506 24.41 15.01 -33.69
C TYR A 506 25.00 16.00 -32.70
N ALA A 507 24.28 17.09 -32.41
CA ALA A 507 24.62 18.06 -31.39
C ALA A 507 23.35 18.58 -30.69
N ALA A 508 23.37 18.57 -29.35
CA ALA A 508 22.35 19.23 -28.53
C ALA A 508 22.42 20.75 -28.71
N PRO A 509 21.31 21.48 -28.44
CA PRO A 509 21.30 22.92 -28.58
C PRO A 509 22.19 23.58 -27.50
N PRO A 510 22.74 24.78 -27.77
CA PRO A 510 23.40 25.59 -26.74
C PRO A 510 22.48 25.77 -25.52
N GLY A 511 23.03 25.65 -24.31
CA GLY A 511 22.24 25.71 -23.08
C GLY A 511 21.57 24.38 -22.69
N SER A 512 21.89 23.28 -23.35
CA SER A 512 21.50 21.92 -22.94
C SER A 512 22.68 20.96 -23.04
N MET A 513 23.84 21.36 -22.52
CA MET A 513 25.13 20.66 -22.63
C MET A 513 25.69 20.16 -21.29
N ASP A 514 25.12 20.55 -20.15
CA ASP A 514 25.58 20.18 -18.80
C ASP A 514 24.49 19.52 -17.94
N PRO A 515 23.91 18.38 -18.35
CA PRO A 515 22.86 17.71 -17.60
C PRO A 515 23.30 17.27 -16.17
N ALA A 516 24.59 16.99 -15.95
CA ALA A 516 25.12 16.61 -14.64
C ALA A 516 25.14 17.76 -13.62
N SER A 517 24.88 18.99 -14.05
CA SER A 517 24.64 20.11 -13.13
C SER A 517 23.20 20.15 -12.59
N GLN A 518 22.27 19.45 -13.27
CA GLN A 518 20.84 19.55 -13.00
C GLN A 518 20.31 18.42 -12.12
N VAL A 519 20.92 17.23 -12.19
CA VAL A 519 20.54 16.02 -11.43
C VAL A 519 21.76 15.25 -10.92
N GLU A 520 21.55 14.48 -9.86
CA GLU A 520 22.59 13.78 -9.10
C GLU A 520 22.97 12.39 -9.68
N PHE A 521 22.39 11.98 -10.82
CA PHE A 521 22.58 10.63 -11.40
C PHE A 521 24.05 10.19 -11.50
N TRP A 522 24.94 11.07 -11.97
CA TRP A 522 26.37 10.75 -12.14
C TRP A 522 27.09 10.52 -10.82
N ASP A 523 26.69 11.20 -9.75
CA ASP A 523 27.29 11.04 -8.42
C ASP A 523 26.98 9.65 -7.84
N TYR A 524 25.88 9.03 -8.28
CA TYR A 524 25.40 7.73 -7.82
C TYR A 524 25.43 6.64 -8.90
N ALA A 525 26.02 6.90 -10.07
CA ALA A 525 26.01 5.96 -11.20
C ALA A 525 26.61 4.59 -10.84
N ASN A 526 27.64 4.56 -9.98
CA ASN A 526 28.22 3.31 -9.50
C ASN A 526 27.19 2.47 -8.72
N SER A 527 26.47 3.08 -7.78
CA SER A 527 25.43 2.42 -6.99
C SER A 527 24.24 1.98 -7.83
N LEU A 528 23.83 2.82 -8.78
CA LEU A 528 22.62 2.60 -9.57
C LEU A 528 22.83 1.62 -10.72
N ILE A 529 23.91 1.76 -11.48
CA ILE A 529 24.15 0.99 -12.72
C ILE A 529 25.48 0.23 -12.74
N GLY A 530 26.23 0.22 -11.64
CA GLY A 530 27.49 -0.52 -11.52
C GLY A 530 28.65 0.06 -12.32
N LYS A 531 28.57 1.33 -12.73
CA LYS A 531 29.59 2.00 -13.55
C LYS A 531 29.88 3.41 -13.04
N ASP A 532 31.17 3.77 -12.99
CA ASP A 532 31.56 5.17 -12.87
C ASP A 532 31.44 5.82 -14.26
N LEU A 533 30.63 6.87 -14.35
CA LEU A 533 30.42 7.59 -15.61
C LEU A 533 31.09 8.97 -15.55
N PRO A 534 31.80 9.40 -16.60
CA PRO A 534 32.15 10.80 -16.74
C PRO A 534 30.90 11.68 -16.73
N ARG A 535 31.01 12.89 -16.17
CA ARG A 535 29.93 13.87 -16.20
C ARG A 535 29.45 14.10 -17.63
N ASN A 536 28.14 14.22 -17.81
CA ASN A 536 27.47 14.47 -19.10
C ASN A 536 27.64 13.36 -20.15
N VAL A 537 28.17 12.20 -19.75
CA VAL A 537 28.30 11.02 -20.60
C VAL A 537 27.36 9.93 -20.10
N GLY A 538 26.63 9.32 -21.03
CA GLY A 538 25.69 8.25 -20.72
C GLY A 538 26.35 6.87 -20.61
N SER A 539 25.54 5.86 -20.29
CA SER A 539 26.01 4.50 -19.96
C SER A 539 26.67 3.73 -21.11
N THR A 540 26.52 4.24 -22.34
CA THR A 540 27.10 3.74 -23.60
C THR A 540 28.37 4.50 -24.02
N GLY A 541 28.78 5.53 -23.28
CA GLY A 541 29.91 6.39 -23.63
C GLY A 541 29.55 7.58 -24.53
N MET A 542 28.28 7.74 -24.90
CA MET A 542 27.80 8.85 -25.72
C MET A 542 27.55 10.12 -24.87
N GLY A 543 28.01 11.26 -25.37
CA GLY A 543 27.73 12.60 -24.80
C GLY A 543 26.57 13.30 -25.50
N LEU A 544 26.44 14.61 -25.32
CA LEU A 544 25.39 15.42 -25.98
C LEU A 544 25.79 15.93 -27.37
N THR A 545 26.99 15.58 -27.84
CA THR A 545 27.46 15.79 -29.20
C THR A 545 28.35 14.60 -29.58
N GLY A 546 28.25 14.12 -30.81
CA GLY A 546 29.09 13.03 -31.27
C GLY A 546 28.74 12.49 -32.66
N GLU A 547 29.48 11.47 -33.08
CA GLU A 547 29.18 10.68 -34.27
C GLU A 547 28.18 9.55 -33.94
N MET A 548 27.31 9.27 -34.90
CA MET A 548 26.36 8.16 -34.84
C MET A 548 26.95 6.89 -35.44
N THR A 549 26.61 5.73 -34.87
CA THR A 549 27.10 4.44 -35.33
C THR A 549 26.13 3.81 -36.32
N LEU A 550 26.62 3.29 -37.45
CA LEU A 550 25.81 2.54 -38.40
C LEU A 550 25.24 1.26 -37.79
N ASN A 551 23.93 1.12 -37.86
CA ASN A 551 23.18 -0.10 -37.62
C ASN A 551 22.81 -0.74 -38.98
N PRO A 552 23.54 -1.80 -39.41
CA PRO A 552 23.35 -2.40 -40.73
C PRO A 552 22.01 -3.12 -40.86
N THR A 553 21.41 -3.60 -39.77
CA THR A 553 20.14 -4.33 -39.79
C THR A 553 19.00 -3.47 -40.28
N PHE A 554 18.94 -2.22 -39.82
CA PHE A 554 17.87 -1.28 -40.18
C PHE A 554 18.34 -0.21 -41.17
N ARG A 555 19.61 -0.24 -41.59
CA ARG A 555 20.23 0.81 -42.41
C ARG A 555 20.00 2.21 -41.80
N THR A 556 20.22 2.31 -40.49
CA THR A 556 20.09 3.55 -39.71
C THR A 556 21.41 3.90 -39.07
N PHE A 557 21.66 5.20 -38.86
CA PHE A 557 22.70 5.67 -37.94
C PHE A 557 22.07 5.85 -36.57
N MET A 558 22.73 5.43 -35.51
CA MET A 558 22.18 5.38 -34.15
C MET A 558 23.17 5.93 -33.14
N ALA A 559 22.69 6.77 -32.23
CA ALA A 559 23.39 7.17 -31.02
C ALA A 559 22.48 6.90 -29.81
N GLY A 560 22.80 5.84 -29.06
CA GLY A 560 22.03 5.36 -27.93
C GLY A 560 22.63 5.77 -26.59
N GLY A 561 21.79 5.99 -25.58
CA GLY A 561 22.21 6.29 -24.22
C GLY A 561 22.62 7.75 -24.00
N ILE A 562 22.16 8.68 -24.83
CA ILE A 562 22.47 10.11 -24.70
C ILE A 562 21.75 10.67 -23.46
N PRO A 563 22.46 11.30 -22.50
CA PRO A 563 21.86 11.73 -21.22
C PRO A 563 21.11 13.06 -21.34
N VAL A 564 20.05 13.10 -22.14
CA VAL A 564 19.17 14.27 -22.29
C VAL A 564 18.28 14.43 -21.04
N LEU A 565 18.09 15.67 -20.60
CA LEU A 565 17.22 16.05 -19.47
C LEU A 565 16.17 17.07 -19.92
N PRO A 566 15.06 17.23 -19.19
CA PRO A 566 14.06 18.25 -19.45
C PRO A 566 14.43 19.62 -18.86
N TYR A 567 15.72 19.85 -18.59
CA TYR A 567 16.26 21.01 -17.89
C TYR A 567 17.38 21.61 -18.73
N ALA A 568 17.34 22.91 -18.96
CA ALA A 568 18.44 23.65 -19.55
C ALA A 568 19.58 23.84 -18.53
N ASP A 569 20.75 24.26 -19.01
CA ASP A 569 21.96 24.46 -18.22
C ASP A 569 21.78 25.56 -17.14
N ASP A 570 20.89 26.52 -17.37
CA ASP A 570 20.51 27.56 -16.41
C ASP A 570 19.43 27.11 -15.40
N GLY A 571 18.93 25.87 -15.54
CA GLY A 571 17.90 25.27 -14.70
C GLY A 571 16.47 25.53 -15.14
N SER A 572 16.24 26.28 -16.23
CA SER A 572 14.91 26.45 -16.82
C SER A 572 14.38 25.15 -17.42
N LEU A 573 13.05 25.03 -17.50
CA LEU A 573 12.41 23.82 -18.04
C LEU A 573 12.48 23.82 -19.58
N ASN A 574 13.07 22.78 -20.15
CA ASN A 574 13.12 22.53 -21.58
C ASN A 574 12.92 21.02 -21.87
N PRO A 575 11.67 20.54 -21.88
CA PRO A 575 11.38 19.12 -22.14
C PRO A 575 11.59 18.68 -23.60
N TYR A 576 11.79 19.63 -24.53
CA TYR A 576 11.87 19.39 -25.98
C TYR A 576 13.15 19.98 -26.60
N PRO A 577 14.36 19.61 -26.14
CA PRO A 577 15.60 20.13 -26.72
C PRO A 577 15.72 19.73 -28.20
N ILE A 578 16.01 20.72 -29.06
CA ILE A 578 16.13 20.57 -30.51
C ILE A 578 17.57 20.21 -30.87
N PHE A 579 17.80 18.96 -31.28
CA PHE A 579 19.10 18.48 -31.72
C PHE A 579 19.33 18.78 -33.19
N THR A 580 20.56 19.16 -33.54
CA THR A 580 21.00 19.32 -34.93
C THR A 580 21.71 18.05 -35.39
N PHE A 581 21.40 17.61 -36.61
CA PHE A 581 21.99 16.45 -37.25
C PHE A 581 22.64 16.85 -38.56
N GLU A 582 23.88 16.43 -38.79
CA GLU A 582 24.60 16.72 -40.02
C GLU A 582 25.13 15.42 -40.63
N ALA A 583 24.87 15.24 -41.92
CA ALA A 583 25.48 14.18 -42.72
C ALA A 583 26.60 14.78 -43.58
N ARG A 584 27.80 14.22 -43.46
CA ARG A 584 29.00 14.68 -44.19
C ARG A 584 29.64 13.53 -44.96
N ASN A 585 30.20 13.85 -46.13
CA ASN A 585 31.02 12.90 -46.86
C ASN A 585 32.26 12.53 -46.02
N ALA A 586 32.51 11.23 -45.82
CA ALA A 586 33.56 10.74 -44.94
C ALA A 586 34.98 11.06 -45.45
N GLU A 587 35.15 11.24 -46.77
CA GLU A 587 36.45 11.50 -47.39
C GLU A 587 36.72 13.00 -47.53
N THR A 588 35.72 13.79 -47.94
CA THR A 588 35.90 15.22 -48.25
C THR A 588 35.50 16.15 -47.11
N GLY A 589 34.68 15.69 -46.16
CA GLY A 589 34.09 16.50 -45.09
C GLY A 589 32.96 17.43 -45.55
N GLU A 590 32.58 17.36 -46.83
CA GLU A 590 31.49 18.13 -47.43
C GLU A 590 30.16 17.83 -46.74
N LEU A 591 29.39 18.89 -46.44
CA LEU A 591 28.05 18.75 -45.88
C LEU A 591 27.09 18.29 -46.97
N LEU A 592 26.49 17.12 -46.79
CA LEU A 592 25.52 16.53 -47.72
C LEU A 592 24.09 16.95 -47.39
N ALA A 593 23.74 16.97 -46.10
CA ALA A 593 22.44 17.40 -45.60
C ALA A 593 22.52 17.75 -44.11
N MET A 594 21.61 18.63 -43.67
CA MET A 594 21.41 18.97 -42.27
C MET A 594 19.91 18.97 -41.95
N THR A 595 19.56 18.51 -40.75
CA THR A 595 18.20 18.66 -40.23
C THR A 595 18.20 18.87 -38.71
N GLN A 596 17.02 19.11 -38.15
CA GLN A 596 16.79 19.21 -36.72
C GLN A 596 15.63 18.31 -36.30
N ALA A 597 15.78 17.70 -35.12
CA ALA A 597 14.73 16.90 -34.49
C ALA A 597 14.81 17.04 -32.97
N ILE A 598 13.66 17.00 -32.30
CA ILE A 598 13.61 17.07 -30.85
C ILE A 598 14.02 15.74 -30.20
N ALA A 599 14.57 15.82 -28.99
CA ALA A 599 14.84 14.67 -28.11
C ALA A 599 13.99 14.79 -26.83
N PRO A 600 12.71 14.42 -26.87
CA PRO A 600 11.77 14.76 -25.80
C PRO A 600 12.02 13.95 -24.52
N VAL A 601 12.10 14.64 -23.39
CA VAL A 601 12.30 14.04 -22.06
C VAL A 601 11.33 14.66 -21.07
N SER A 602 10.88 13.87 -20.10
CA SER A 602 10.02 14.37 -19.02
C SER A 602 10.36 13.72 -17.67
N THR A 603 10.30 14.51 -16.61
CA THR A 603 10.35 14.05 -15.21
C THR A 603 8.99 14.17 -14.53
N GLU A 604 7.92 14.37 -15.31
CA GLU A 604 6.55 14.54 -14.84
C GLU A 604 5.93 13.17 -14.46
N VAL A 605 6.54 12.52 -13.46
CA VAL A 605 6.08 11.25 -12.88
C VAL A 605 5.30 11.55 -11.60
N GLY A 606 3.99 11.37 -11.65
CA GLY A 606 3.02 11.86 -10.65
C GLY A 606 3.03 11.21 -9.27
N CYS A 607 4.14 10.61 -8.80
CA CYS A 607 4.23 9.92 -7.50
C CYS A 607 3.74 10.77 -6.32
N HIS A 608 4.00 12.09 -6.36
CA HIS A 608 3.60 13.04 -5.32
C HIS A 608 2.09 13.05 -5.02
N ASN A 609 1.25 12.68 -6.01
CA ASN A 609 -0.20 12.59 -5.87
C ASN A 609 -0.63 11.67 -4.72
N CYS A 610 0.17 10.64 -4.40
CA CYS A 610 -0.11 9.64 -3.36
C CYS A 610 1.02 9.49 -2.32
N HIS A 611 2.23 9.94 -2.63
CA HIS A 611 3.39 9.82 -1.74
C HIS A 611 3.75 11.12 -1.00
N GLY A 612 2.93 12.18 -1.16
CA GLY A 612 3.17 13.47 -0.53
C GLY A 612 4.25 14.28 -1.26
N GLY A 613 4.51 15.47 -0.74
CA GLY A 613 5.40 16.45 -1.38
C GLY A 613 4.77 17.20 -2.55
N THR A 614 5.62 17.91 -3.30
CA THR A 614 5.26 18.69 -4.48
C THR A 614 6.16 18.32 -5.65
N TRP A 615 5.92 18.88 -6.83
CA TRP A 615 6.90 18.85 -7.91
C TRP A 615 8.24 19.45 -7.46
N ARG A 616 9.35 18.84 -7.88
CA ARG A 616 10.72 19.30 -7.56
C ARG A 616 11.04 20.66 -8.21
N ARG A 617 10.53 20.91 -9.43
CA ARG A 617 10.84 22.09 -10.24
C ARG A 617 9.57 22.83 -10.65
N ASP A 618 9.51 24.12 -10.29
CA ASP A 618 8.54 25.13 -10.76
C ASP A 618 7.07 24.70 -10.79
N GLY A 619 6.67 23.80 -9.88
CA GLY A 619 5.31 23.28 -9.82
C GLY A 619 4.86 22.48 -11.06
N ALA A 620 5.81 22.04 -11.89
CA ALA A 620 5.53 21.44 -13.19
C ALA A 620 6.01 19.99 -13.32
N MET A 621 7.22 19.66 -12.84
CA MET A 621 7.78 18.32 -12.99
C MET A 621 8.85 17.98 -11.93
N GLY A 622 9.31 16.74 -11.92
CA GLY A 622 10.38 16.24 -11.06
C GLY A 622 9.92 15.72 -9.71
N ILE A 623 10.61 14.70 -9.20
CA ILE A 623 10.26 14.01 -7.96
C ILE A 623 11.00 14.67 -6.79
N ALA A 624 10.25 15.31 -5.89
CA ALA A 624 10.84 15.91 -4.70
C ALA A 624 11.38 14.86 -3.72
N ALA A 625 12.37 15.25 -2.91
CA ALA A 625 13.06 14.35 -1.99
C ALA A 625 12.12 13.73 -0.94
N ASP A 626 11.09 14.46 -0.50
CA ASP A 626 10.08 13.95 0.43
C ASP A 626 9.17 12.91 -0.22
N THR A 627 8.74 13.13 -1.47
CA THR A 627 8.06 12.13 -2.30
C THR A 627 8.92 10.88 -2.47
N ALA A 628 10.19 11.06 -2.85
CA ALA A 628 11.13 9.96 -3.07
C ALA A 628 11.37 9.15 -1.78
N SER A 629 11.52 9.84 -0.65
CA SER A 629 11.69 9.22 0.67
C SER A 629 10.45 8.43 1.10
N ASP A 630 9.24 8.96 0.89
CA ASP A 630 8.01 8.26 1.25
C ASP A 630 7.79 7.00 0.39
N VAL A 631 8.15 7.03 -0.91
CA VAL A 631 8.14 5.84 -1.76
C VAL A 631 8.99 4.73 -1.13
N LEU A 632 10.23 5.02 -0.73
CA LEU A 632 11.09 4.04 -0.08
C LEU A 632 10.58 3.63 1.31
N ALA A 633 10.11 4.58 2.13
CA ALA A 633 9.57 4.29 3.47
C ALA A 633 8.37 3.34 3.39
N VAL A 634 7.47 3.55 2.43
CA VAL A 634 6.33 2.67 2.20
C VAL A 634 6.81 1.31 1.71
N HIS A 635 7.77 1.26 0.78
CA HIS A 635 8.33 0.01 0.29
C HIS A 635 8.98 -0.80 1.43
N ASP A 636 9.86 -0.19 2.21
CA ASP A 636 10.53 -0.78 3.37
C ASP A 636 9.52 -1.32 4.39
N ARG A 637 8.50 -0.53 4.73
CA ARG A 637 7.44 -0.94 5.65
C ARG A 637 6.64 -2.15 5.13
N ARG A 638 6.43 -2.28 3.82
CA ARG A 638 5.61 -3.34 3.22
C ARG A 638 6.39 -4.60 2.86
N HIS A 639 7.68 -4.47 2.57
CA HIS A 639 8.52 -5.54 2.05
C HIS A 639 9.69 -5.91 2.97
N GLY A 640 9.87 -5.22 4.10
CA GLY A 640 10.93 -5.49 5.07
C GLY A 640 12.33 -5.16 4.55
N THR A 641 12.43 -4.23 3.61
CA THR A 641 13.70 -3.74 3.06
C THR A 641 14.22 -2.56 3.89
N THR A 642 15.44 -2.11 3.57
CA THR A 642 16.11 -0.97 4.23
C THR A 642 16.55 0.09 3.21
N LEU A 643 15.84 0.22 2.10
CA LEU A 643 16.24 1.03 0.95
C LEU A 643 16.34 2.51 1.31
N LEU A 644 15.45 3.03 2.14
CA LEU A 644 15.51 4.43 2.57
C LEU A 644 16.79 4.69 3.37
N ALA A 645 17.08 3.84 4.36
CA ALA A 645 18.28 3.96 5.18
C ALA A 645 19.57 3.80 4.35
N ASN A 646 19.55 2.94 3.31
CA ASN A 646 20.67 2.77 2.40
C ASN A 646 20.89 4.01 1.53
N ALA A 647 19.82 4.60 1.00
CA ALA A 647 19.88 5.85 0.24
C ALA A 647 20.43 7.01 1.07
N GLU A 648 19.98 7.17 2.31
CA GLU A 648 20.50 8.17 3.26
C GLU A 648 22.01 7.98 3.56
N GLN A 649 22.52 6.76 3.38
CA GLN A 649 23.95 6.42 3.50
C GLN A 649 24.72 6.53 2.17
N GLY A 650 24.10 7.09 1.12
CA GLY A 650 24.71 7.27 -0.20
C GLY A 650 24.70 6.03 -1.08
N SER A 651 23.89 5.02 -0.76
CA SER A 651 23.71 3.79 -1.55
C SER A 651 22.26 3.70 -2.10
N PRO A 652 21.86 4.59 -3.03
CA PRO A 652 20.53 4.53 -3.63
C PRO A 652 20.35 3.30 -4.52
N VAL A 653 19.10 2.95 -4.77
CA VAL A 653 18.73 1.71 -5.47
C VAL A 653 18.19 1.98 -6.87
N LEU A 654 18.68 1.23 -7.85
CA LEU A 654 18.00 1.07 -9.13
C LEU A 654 16.91 0.01 -8.94
N CYS A 655 15.64 0.34 -9.16
CA CYS A 655 14.51 -0.58 -8.96
C CYS A 655 14.69 -1.90 -9.72
N GLN A 656 15.28 -1.84 -10.92
CA GLN A 656 15.58 -2.98 -11.77
C GLN A 656 16.67 -3.92 -11.23
N SER A 657 17.48 -3.49 -10.27
CA SER A 657 18.43 -4.40 -9.58
C SER A 657 17.73 -5.56 -8.89
N CYS A 658 16.48 -5.35 -8.45
CA CYS A 658 15.65 -6.36 -7.80
C CYS A 658 14.51 -6.84 -8.70
N HIS A 659 13.93 -5.96 -9.51
CA HIS A 659 12.80 -6.28 -10.39
C HIS A 659 13.27 -6.51 -11.83
N PRO A 660 13.00 -7.68 -12.44
CA PRO A 660 13.32 -7.88 -13.86
C PRO A 660 12.68 -6.81 -14.74
N ASP A 661 13.35 -6.36 -15.79
CA ASP A 661 12.79 -5.34 -16.70
C ASP A 661 13.36 -5.47 -18.12
N PRO A 662 12.53 -5.80 -19.12
CA PRO A 662 12.95 -5.86 -20.52
C PRO A 662 13.52 -4.53 -21.05
N LEU A 663 13.08 -3.37 -20.53
CA LEU A 663 13.53 -2.07 -21.05
C LEU A 663 15.05 -1.88 -20.90
N LEU A 664 15.59 -2.24 -19.73
CA LEU A 664 17.01 -2.13 -19.44
C LEU A 664 17.74 -3.46 -19.63
N SER A 665 17.05 -4.50 -20.14
CA SER A 665 17.55 -5.89 -20.15
C SER A 665 18.03 -6.35 -18.77
N ALA A 666 17.36 -5.90 -17.71
CA ALA A 666 17.74 -6.19 -16.33
C ALA A 666 17.22 -7.57 -15.91
N GLU A 667 18.14 -8.42 -15.44
CA GLU A 667 17.79 -9.77 -14.96
C GLU A 667 16.95 -9.72 -13.68
N GLY A 668 17.33 -8.88 -12.72
CA GLY A 668 16.68 -8.77 -11.40
C GLY A 668 16.61 -10.10 -10.64
N ASP A 669 15.71 -10.20 -9.66
CA ASP A 669 15.33 -11.48 -9.05
C ASP A 669 14.16 -12.09 -9.86
N PRO A 670 14.35 -13.23 -10.55
CA PRO A 670 13.32 -13.83 -11.40
C PRO A 670 12.08 -14.29 -10.61
N LYS A 671 12.16 -14.43 -9.28
CA LYS A 671 11.01 -14.76 -8.44
C LYS A 671 10.09 -13.56 -8.19
N ARG A 672 10.58 -12.33 -8.41
CA ARG A 672 9.82 -11.10 -8.26
C ARG A 672 9.08 -10.76 -9.54
N LEU A 673 8.01 -9.98 -9.39
CA LEU A 673 7.31 -9.42 -10.55
C LEU A 673 8.26 -8.51 -11.32
N ASN A 674 8.18 -8.52 -12.65
CA ASN A 674 8.85 -7.52 -13.46
C ASN A 674 8.41 -6.10 -13.04
N LEU A 675 9.26 -5.08 -13.25
CA LEU A 675 9.03 -3.76 -12.68
C LEU A 675 7.69 -3.12 -13.10
N PRO A 676 7.31 -3.08 -14.40
CA PRO A 676 5.99 -2.60 -14.81
C PRO A 676 4.83 -3.37 -14.16
N ALA A 677 4.91 -4.70 -14.06
CA ALA A 677 3.88 -5.52 -13.43
C ALA A 677 3.77 -5.26 -11.92
N ALA A 678 4.89 -5.01 -11.25
CA ALA A 678 4.92 -4.68 -9.83
C ALA A 678 4.24 -3.32 -9.54
N ILE A 679 4.58 -2.29 -10.33
CA ILE A 679 4.04 -0.94 -10.16
C ILE A 679 2.54 -0.93 -10.50
N HIS A 680 2.16 -1.31 -11.72
CA HIS A 680 0.76 -1.24 -12.16
C HIS A 680 -0.12 -2.21 -11.36
N GLY A 681 0.37 -3.44 -11.14
CA GLY A 681 -0.36 -4.48 -10.43
C GLY A 681 -0.62 -4.16 -8.96
N PHE A 682 0.18 -3.31 -8.33
CA PHE A 682 -0.08 -2.84 -6.97
C PHE A 682 -0.99 -1.59 -6.96
N HIS A 683 -0.66 -0.58 -7.76
CA HIS A 683 -1.35 0.72 -7.72
C HIS A 683 -2.77 0.67 -8.27
N VAL A 684 -3.07 -0.25 -9.18
CA VAL A 684 -4.43 -0.46 -9.72
C VAL A 684 -5.48 -0.57 -8.62
N HIS A 685 -5.17 -1.21 -7.50
CA HIS A 685 -6.10 -1.39 -6.37
C HIS A 685 -6.53 -0.09 -5.69
N TYR A 686 -5.76 0.99 -5.83
CA TYR A 686 -6.06 2.31 -5.28
C TYR A 686 -6.79 3.22 -6.27
N LEU A 687 -6.85 2.82 -7.54
CA LEU A 687 -7.39 3.62 -8.65
C LEU A 687 -8.51 2.91 -9.42
N LEU A 688 -9.06 1.83 -8.86
CA LEU A 688 -10.16 1.06 -9.44
C LEU A 688 -11.40 1.91 -9.73
N ASP A 689 -12.11 1.52 -10.79
CA ASP A 689 -13.42 2.02 -11.19
C ASP A 689 -13.43 3.52 -11.55
N ARG A 690 -12.26 4.13 -11.72
CA ARG A 690 -12.13 5.52 -12.20
C ARG A 690 -12.36 5.63 -13.71
N PRO A 691 -12.95 6.72 -14.20
CA PRO A 691 -13.31 6.85 -15.61
C PRO A 691 -12.10 7.00 -16.55
N GLY A 692 -12.16 6.29 -17.68
CA GLY A 692 -11.27 6.51 -18.82
C GLY A 692 -9.77 6.51 -18.47
N PRO A 693 -8.98 7.47 -18.99
CA PRO A 693 -7.53 7.53 -18.78
C PRO A 693 -7.12 8.27 -17.50
N GLU A 694 -8.05 8.72 -16.65
CA GLU A 694 -7.75 9.46 -15.42
C GLU A 694 -6.69 8.77 -14.54
N PRO A 695 -6.73 7.43 -14.32
CA PRO A 695 -5.68 6.75 -13.55
C PRO A 695 -4.28 6.84 -14.19
N CYS A 696 -4.21 6.87 -15.51
CA CYS A 696 -2.94 7.00 -16.23
C CYS A 696 -2.37 8.42 -16.09
N HIS A 697 -3.23 9.43 -16.19
CA HIS A 697 -2.85 10.84 -16.01
C HIS A 697 -2.31 11.15 -14.61
N ALA A 698 -2.70 10.36 -13.61
CA ALA A 698 -2.23 10.53 -12.24
C ALA A 698 -0.73 10.20 -12.07
N CYS A 699 -0.14 9.45 -13.01
CA CYS A 699 1.24 9.00 -12.94
C CYS A 699 2.09 9.41 -14.15
N HIS A 700 1.47 9.57 -15.32
CA HIS A 700 2.12 9.88 -16.59
C HIS A 700 1.69 11.24 -17.12
N PRO A 701 2.55 11.92 -17.91
CA PRO A 701 2.24 13.21 -18.51
C PRO A 701 1.31 13.06 -19.72
N THR A 702 0.12 12.50 -19.52
CA THR A 702 -0.89 12.26 -20.56
C THR A 702 -2.20 12.99 -20.28
N GLY A 703 -2.29 13.66 -19.13
CA GLY A 703 -3.45 14.43 -18.74
C GLY A 703 -3.54 15.80 -19.39
N PRO A 704 -4.74 16.41 -19.42
CA PRO A 704 -4.96 17.73 -20.03
C PRO A 704 -4.19 18.85 -19.33
N GLU A 705 -3.82 18.65 -18.06
CA GLU A 705 -3.01 19.58 -17.28
C GLU A 705 -1.53 19.16 -17.24
N SER A 706 -1.07 18.28 -18.13
CA SER A 706 0.35 17.90 -18.13
C SER A 706 1.21 19.03 -18.69
N PHE A 707 2.40 19.24 -18.11
CA PHE A 707 3.31 20.27 -18.60
C PHE A 707 4.06 19.82 -19.86
N THR A 708 4.50 18.57 -19.95
CA THR A 708 5.13 18.05 -21.19
C THR A 708 4.05 17.59 -22.18
N TYR A 709 3.15 16.71 -21.74
CA TYR A 709 2.11 16.08 -22.57
C TYR A 709 2.68 15.16 -23.66
N CYS A 710 2.88 13.88 -23.31
CA CYS A 710 3.52 12.90 -24.18
C CYS A 710 2.62 12.34 -25.29
N ALA A 711 1.30 12.50 -25.19
CA ALA A 711 0.32 11.98 -26.15
C ALA A 711 -0.07 13.07 -27.15
N ARG A 712 0.85 13.46 -28.03
CA ARG A 712 0.73 14.67 -28.88
C ARG A 712 0.66 14.41 -30.38
N GLY A 713 0.78 13.15 -30.80
CA GLY A 713 0.61 12.72 -32.19
C GLY A 713 -0.85 12.78 -32.65
N VAL A 714 -1.05 12.60 -33.96
CA VAL A 714 -2.35 12.69 -34.65
C VAL A 714 -3.47 11.87 -33.99
N HIS A 715 -3.14 10.71 -33.43
CA HIS A 715 -4.10 9.86 -32.72
C HIS A 715 -4.75 10.58 -31.53
N ALA A 716 -3.98 11.30 -30.75
CA ALA A 716 -4.48 12.02 -29.59
C ALA A 716 -5.04 13.39 -29.96
N SER A 717 -4.32 14.16 -30.79
CA SER A 717 -4.65 15.55 -31.10
C SER A 717 -5.85 15.71 -32.04
N GLU A 718 -5.98 14.87 -33.07
CA GLU A 718 -6.97 15.03 -34.14
C GLU A 718 -8.12 13.99 -34.08
N VAL A 719 -7.80 12.77 -33.66
CA VAL A 719 -8.78 11.67 -33.56
C VAL A 719 -9.45 11.64 -32.18
N GLY A 720 -8.72 12.04 -31.13
CA GLY A 720 -9.21 12.02 -29.74
C GLY A 720 -9.01 10.67 -29.04
N LEU A 721 -8.09 9.83 -29.53
CA LEU A 721 -7.74 8.59 -28.87
C LEU A 721 -6.92 8.86 -27.61
N THR A 722 -7.17 8.06 -26.58
CA THR A 722 -6.48 8.10 -25.30
C THR A 722 -5.69 6.82 -25.08
N CYS A 723 -4.83 6.79 -24.06
CA CYS A 723 -4.05 5.61 -23.70
C CYS A 723 -4.90 4.34 -23.56
N THR A 724 -6.16 4.46 -23.14
CA THR A 724 -7.05 3.30 -22.91
C THR A 724 -7.52 2.63 -24.18
N HIS A 725 -7.51 3.31 -25.33
CA HIS A 725 -7.88 2.72 -26.62
C HIS A 725 -6.81 1.75 -27.14
N CYS A 726 -5.55 1.95 -26.74
CA CYS A 726 -4.43 1.10 -27.15
C CYS A 726 -4.00 0.13 -26.04
N HIS A 727 -4.01 0.57 -24.78
CA HIS A 727 -3.48 -0.18 -23.65
C HIS A 727 -4.54 -0.70 -22.66
N GLY A 728 -5.82 -0.34 -22.85
CA GLY A 728 -6.92 -0.68 -21.93
C GLY A 728 -6.99 0.26 -20.72
N THR A 729 -8.02 0.09 -19.88
CA THR A 729 -8.06 0.79 -18.58
C THR A 729 -6.91 0.35 -17.69
N LEU A 730 -6.66 1.02 -16.55
CA LEU A 730 -5.58 0.60 -15.64
C LEU A 730 -5.78 -0.84 -15.14
N GLU A 731 -7.03 -1.26 -14.94
CA GLU A 731 -7.42 -2.63 -14.60
C GLU A 731 -7.02 -3.62 -15.69
N ASP A 732 -7.40 -3.33 -16.93
CA ASP A 732 -7.06 -4.16 -18.08
C ASP A 732 -5.55 -4.22 -18.28
N HIS A 733 -4.87 -3.07 -18.23
CA HIS A 733 -3.43 -2.95 -18.37
C HIS A 733 -2.69 -3.78 -17.32
N ALA A 734 -3.04 -3.60 -16.04
CA ALA A 734 -2.44 -4.38 -14.95
C ALA A 734 -2.69 -5.88 -15.13
N LEU A 735 -3.89 -6.29 -15.56
CA LEU A 735 -4.20 -7.69 -15.85
C LEU A 735 -3.36 -8.27 -16.99
N THR A 736 -3.09 -7.51 -18.07
CA THR A 736 -2.23 -8.00 -19.18
C THR A 736 -0.82 -8.35 -18.70
N LEU A 737 -0.27 -7.55 -17.78
CA LEU A 737 1.05 -7.75 -17.20
C LEU A 737 1.04 -8.86 -16.15
N LEU A 738 0.09 -8.84 -15.21
CA LEU A 738 -0.01 -9.82 -14.14
C LEU A 738 -0.33 -11.22 -14.68
N LYS A 739 -1.14 -11.35 -15.74
CA LYS A 739 -1.43 -12.64 -16.36
C LYS A 739 -0.18 -13.27 -16.97
N ALA A 740 0.70 -12.48 -17.60
CA ALA A 740 2.00 -12.96 -18.10
C ALA A 740 2.88 -13.45 -16.94
N GLU A 741 2.96 -12.69 -15.84
CA GLU A 741 3.76 -13.05 -14.67
C GLU A 741 3.19 -14.28 -13.92
N LYS A 742 1.86 -14.45 -13.90
CA LYS A 742 1.20 -15.65 -13.38
C LYS A 742 1.55 -16.88 -14.21
N GLN A 743 1.55 -16.76 -15.54
CA GLN A 743 1.97 -17.84 -16.45
C GLN A 743 3.46 -18.19 -16.28
N ALA A 744 4.29 -17.20 -15.90
CA ALA A 744 5.68 -17.43 -15.50
C ALA A 744 5.85 -18.04 -14.09
N GLY A 745 4.76 -18.43 -13.42
CA GLY A 745 4.79 -19.15 -12.14
C GLY A 745 5.00 -18.27 -10.90
N LYS A 746 4.76 -16.95 -10.99
CA LYS A 746 5.00 -16.01 -9.88
C LYS A 746 3.77 -15.86 -8.98
N PRO A 747 3.75 -16.35 -7.72
CA PRO A 747 2.54 -16.40 -6.89
C PRO A 747 1.98 -15.01 -6.54
N GLN A 748 2.84 -14.00 -6.47
CA GLN A 748 2.42 -12.63 -6.18
C GLN A 748 1.50 -12.05 -7.26
N ALA A 749 1.66 -12.48 -8.52
CA ALA A 749 0.77 -12.06 -9.60
C ALA A 749 -0.65 -12.55 -9.36
N GLU A 750 -0.81 -13.83 -9.02
CA GLU A 750 -2.12 -14.40 -8.70
C GLU A 750 -2.77 -13.70 -7.51
N ARG A 751 -1.98 -13.34 -6.48
CA ARG A 751 -2.49 -12.59 -5.32
C ARG A 751 -3.08 -11.24 -5.73
N LEU A 752 -2.39 -10.46 -6.57
CA LEU A 752 -2.86 -9.15 -7.02
C LEU A 752 -4.06 -9.27 -7.99
N MET A 753 -4.17 -10.37 -8.75
CA MET A 753 -5.28 -10.56 -9.69
C MET A 753 -6.64 -10.88 -9.02
N ARG A 754 -6.68 -11.38 -7.77
CA ARG A 754 -7.90 -11.94 -7.15
C ARG A 754 -9.12 -11.02 -7.20
N ASP A 755 -8.91 -9.73 -6.91
CA ASP A 755 -9.97 -8.71 -6.79
C ASP A 755 -10.06 -7.79 -8.02
N LEU A 756 -9.32 -8.08 -9.10
CA LEU A 756 -9.35 -7.30 -10.33
C LEU A 756 -10.34 -7.88 -11.33
N ARG A 757 -11.03 -7.00 -12.05
CA ARG A 757 -11.92 -7.36 -13.16
C ARG A 757 -11.57 -6.49 -14.37
N PRO A 758 -11.50 -7.06 -15.58
CA PRO A 758 -11.31 -6.27 -16.77
C PRO A 758 -12.55 -5.39 -17.01
N ARG A 759 -12.35 -4.33 -17.77
CA ARG A 759 -13.39 -3.35 -18.11
C ARG A 759 -13.62 -3.25 -19.61
N VAL A 760 -12.63 -3.60 -20.42
CA VAL A 760 -12.76 -3.62 -21.89
C VAL A 760 -13.21 -5.00 -22.40
N VAL A 761 -12.75 -6.09 -21.79
CA VAL A 761 -13.17 -7.47 -22.14
C VAL A 761 -14.06 -8.07 -21.06
N SER A 762 -14.78 -9.16 -21.38
CA SER A 762 -15.78 -9.78 -20.49
C SER A 762 -15.19 -10.47 -19.26
N ALA A 763 -14.03 -11.10 -19.39
CA ALA A 763 -13.43 -11.90 -18.32
C ALA A 763 -11.90 -11.87 -18.33
N VAL A 764 -11.28 -12.25 -17.22
CA VAL A 764 -9.81 -12.29 -17.08
C VAL A 764 -9.20 -13.30 -18.06
N GLU A 765 -9.96 -14.35 -18.40
CA GLU A 765 -9.63 -15.37 -19.38
C GLU A 765 -9.44 -14.77 -20.78
N ASP A 766 -10.19 -13.71 -21.11
CA ASP A 766 -10.16 -13.03 -22.42
C ASP A 766 -9.00 -12.03 -22.55
N ILE A 767 -8.31 -11.70 -21.44
CA ILE A 767 -7.12 -10.83 -21.48
C ILE A 767 -5.95 -11.58 -22.14
N ASN A 768 -5.41 -11.03 -23.22
CA ASN A 768 -4.18 -11.51 -23.82
C ASN A 768 -2.98 -11.01 -22.97
N PRO A 769 -2.20 -11.90 -22.36
CA PRO A 769 -1.04 -11.50 -21.57
C PRO A 769 0.02 -10.86 -22.46
N ARG A 770 0.80 -9.92 -21.92
CA ARG A 770 1.87 -9.24 -22.67
C ARG A 770 3.11 -9.02 -21.82
N THR A 771 4.27 -9.08 -22.45
CA THR A 771 5.55 -8.68 -21.85
C THR A 771 5.75 -7.17 -22.08
N PRO A 772 5.93 -6.35 -21.03
CA PRO A 772 6.10 -4.91 -21.22
C PRO A 772 7.32 -4.62 -22.10
N TRP A 773 7.26 -3.54 -22.90
CA TRP A 773 8.30 -3.11 -23.85
C TRP A 773 8.53 -4.01 -25.07
N ASN A 774 8.29 -5.31 -24.94
CA ASN A 774 8.44 -6.30 -26.00
C ASN A 774 7.15 -6.52 -26.77
N ASP A 775 6.02 -6.57 -26.06
CA ASP A 775 4.69 -6.78 -26.63
C ASP A 775 3.85 -5.50 -26.47
N GLN A 776 3.55 -4.85 -27.60
CA GLN A 776 2.91 -3.54 -27.66
C GLN A 776 1.75 -3.53 -28.68
N PRO A 777 0.85 -2.52 -28.61
CA PRO A 777 -0.20 -2.36 -29.60
C PRO A 777 0.34 -2.32 -31.03
N ASP A 778 -0.32 -3.00 -31.97
CA ASP A 778 0.00 -2.89 -33.40
C ASP A 778 -0.77 -1.72 -34.03
N CYS A 779 -0.08 -0.96 -34.89
CA CYS A 779 -0.74 -0.01 -35.78
C CYS A 779 -1.72 -0.72 -36.74
N LEU A 780 -1.41 -1.95 -37.18
CA LEU A 780 -2.23 -2.72 -38.11
C LEU A 780 -3.53 -3.25 -37.50
N SER A 781 -3.68 -3.24 -36.17
CA SER A 781 -4.94 -3.57 -35.51
C SER A 781 -6.07 -2.59 -35.91
N CYS A 782 -5.71 -1.36 -36.30
CA CYS A 782 -6.65 -0.35 -36.78
C CYS A 782 -6.41 -0.01 -38.26
N HIS A 783 -5.14 0.06 -38.68
CA HIS A 783 -4.73 0.34 -40.06
C HIS A 783 -4.56 -0.95 -40.86
N VAL A 784 -5.64 -1.72 -41.01
CA VAL A 784 -5.62 -2.98 -41.78
C VAL A 784 -5.14 -2.69 -43.20
N ASP A 785 -4.16 -3.48 -43.67
CA ASP A 785 -3.49 -3.30 -44.97
C ASP A 785 -2.92 -1.88 -45.19
N TYR A 786 -2.54 -1.20 -44.10
CA TYR A 786 -2.08 0.19 -44.11
C TYR A 786 -3.10 1.16 -44.72
N GLU A 787 -4.40 0.87 -44.56
CA GLU A 787 -5.48 1.78 -44.92
C GLU A 787 -5.92 2.64 -43.74
N ARG A 788 -6.66 3.71 -44.04
CA ARG A 788 -7.32 4.52 -43.01
C ARG A 788 -8.48 3.72 -42.41
N PRO A 789 -8.66 3.71 -41.08
CA PRO A 789 -9.80 3.06 -40.47
C PRO A 789 -11.13 3.64 -41.00
N ALA A 790 -12.10 2.77 -41.24
CA ALA A 790 -13.43 3.17 -41.75
C ALA A 790 -14.21 4.04 -40.75
N SER A 791 -13.84 4.02 -39.46
CA SER A 791 -14.47 4.80 -38.41
C SER A 791 -13.43 5.30 -37.40
N ARG A 792 -13.82 6.26 -36.55
CA ARG A 792 -13.01 6.71 -35.40
C ARG A 792 -13.21 5.84 -34.15
N ASP A 793 -14.17 4.92 -34.15
CA ASP A 793 -14.39 3.97 -33.08
C ASP A 793 -13.46 2.77 -33.28
N VAL A 794 -12.22 2.93 -32.81
CA VAL A 794 -11.13 1.97 -33.00
C VAL A 794 -10.45 1.67 -31.67
N SER A 795 -9.92 0.46 -31.56
CA SER A 795 -9.17 0.01 -30.40
C SER A 795 -8.09 -0.97 -30.85
N ALA A 796 -6.88 -0.78 -30.35
CA ALA A 796 -5.78 -1.74 -30.48
C ALA A 796 -5.59 -2.55 -29.20
N PHE A 797 -6.43 -2.34 -28.19
CA PHE A 797 -6.33 -3.07 -26.94
C PHE A 797 -6.51 -4.57 -27.14
N ASN A 798 -5.73 -5.36 -26.39
CA ASN A 798 -5.75 -6.82 -26.37
C ASN A 798 -5.18 -7.48 -27.63
N ASP A 799 -4.71 -6.70 -28.60
CA ASP A 799 -4.00 -7.18 -29.77
C ASP A 799 -2.55 -6.68 -29.72
N TRP A 800 -1.61 -7.63 -29.65
CA TRP A 800 -0.21 -7.33 -29.38
C TRP A 800 0.66 -7.86 -30.51
N VAL A 801 1.47 -6.97 -31.08
CA VAL A 801 2.70 -7.41 -31.75
C VAL A 801 3.55 -8.15 -30.73
N ARG A 802 4.06 -9.33 -31.11
CA ARG A 802 4.95 -10.12 -30.26
C ARG A 802 6.41 -9.86 -30.62
N GLY A 803 7.17 -9.41 -29.62
CA GLY A 803 8.60 -9.16 -29.76
C GLY A 803 8.96 -7.94 -30.62
N PRO A 804 10.27 -7.62 -30.72
CA PRO A 804 10.74 -6.34 -31.23
C PRO A 804 10.51 -6.13 -32.73
N SER A 805 10.51 -7.17 -33.55
CA SER A 805 10.52 -7.04 -35.03
C SER A 805 9.24 -6.46 -35.62
N GLY A 806 8.10 -6.62 -34.96
CA GLY A 806 6.84 -6.06 -35.44
C GLY A 806 6.53 -4.66 -34.90
N LEU A 807 7.32 -4.15 -33.95
CA LEU A 807 7.04 -2.89 -33.27
C LEU A 807 7.13 -1.75 -34.27
N TYR A 808 6.19 -0.80 -34.22
CA TYR A 808 6.21 0.39 -35.08
C TYR A 808 7.58 1.09 -35.11
N ARG A 809 8.23 1.23 -33.93
CA ARG A 809 9.55 1.87 -33.81
C ARG A 809 10.72 1.11 -34.46
N LEU A 810 10.52 -0.17 -34.79
CA LEU A 810 11.51 -1.04 -35.45
C LEU A 810 11.01 -1.57 -36.80
N ARG A 811 9.87 -1.08 -37.29
CA ARG A 811 9.28 -1.49 -38.57
C ARG A 811 9.78 -0.59 -39.68
N THR A 812 9.95 -1.17 -40.86
CA THR A 812 10.24 -0.46 -42.09
C THR A 812 9.13 -0.66 -43.12
N ASP A 813 9.08 0.22 -44.11
CA ASP A 813 8.35 -0.05 -45.35
C ASP A 813 9.13 -1.02 -46.26
N GLU A 814 8.60 -1.24 -47.47
CA GLU A 814 9.20 -2.11 -48.49
C GLU A 814 10.51 -1.54 -49.09
N SER A 815 10.76 -0.23 -48.96
CA SER A 815 12.02 0.40 -49.36
C SER A 815 13.11 0.30 -48.27
N GLY A 816 12.67 -0.04 -47.05
CA GLY A 816 13.41 -0.11 -45.81
C GLY A 816 13.65 1.24 -45.13
N LEU A 817 12.83 2.24 -45.44
CA LEU A 817 12.67 3.43 -44.61
C LEU A 817 11.96 3.04 -43.31
N MET A 818 12.47 3.54 -42.18
CA MET A 818 11.84 3.30 -40.88
C MET A 818 10.51 4.03 -40.83
N CYS A 819 9.46 3.38 -40.28
CA CYS A 819 8.15 4.02 -40.15
C CYS A 819 8.25 5.35 -39.39
N GLN A 820 9.07 5.41 -38.33
CA GLN A 820 9.30 6.64 -37.56
C GLN A 820 10.01 7.77 -38.33
N ALA A 821 10.80 7.44 -39.35
CA ALA A 821 11.45 8.45 -40.18
C ALA A 821 10.42 9.25 -40.99
N CYS A 822 9.37 8.57 -41.48
CA CYS A 822 8.32 9.19 -42.28
C CYS A 822 7.17 9.73 -41.42
N HIS A 823 6.72 8.96 -40.42
CA HIS A 823 5.52 9.23 -39.64
C HIS A 823 5.79 9.91 -38.29
N GLY A 824 7.05 10.00 -37.84
CA GLY A 824 7.42 10.50 -36.52
C GLY A 824 7.41 9.43 -35.41
N PRO A 825 7.93 9.74 -34.21
CA PRO A 825 7.99 8.79 -33.10
C PRO A 825 6.63 8.36 -32.57
N THR A 826 6.58 7.24 -31.83
CA THR A 826 5.36 6.77 -31.15
C THR A 826 4.80 7.84 -30.21
N HIS A 827 3.49 8.10 -30.25
CA HIS A 827 2.77 9.15 -29.52
C HIS A 827 3.08 10.59 -29.95
N ALA A 828 3.88 10.77 -31.00
CA ALA A 828 4.20 12.05 -31.63
C ALA A 828 4.12 11.93 -33.16
N GLU A 829 3.23 11.07 -33.64
CA GLU A 829 3.05 10.80 -35.06
C GLU A 829 2.44 12.01 -35.79
N TYR A 830 2.89 12.27 -37.01
CA TYR A 830 2.49 13.43 -37.80
C TYR A 830 1.04 13.34 -38.30
N PRO A 831 0.32 14.48 -38.39
CA PRO A 831 0.68 15.78 -37.81
C PRO A 831 0.58 15.77 -36.28
N ALA A 832 1.67 16.16 -35.61
CA ALA A 832 1.73 16.28 -34.16
C ALA A 832 1.47 17.74 -33.73
N VAL A 833 0.87 17.93 -32.55
CA VAL A 833 0.53 19.24 -32.00
C VAL A 833 1.20 19.40 -30.64
N ASN A 834 2.07 20.40 -30.51
CA ASN A 834 2.83 20.64 -29.29
C ASN A 834 2.47 22.00 -28.66
N ALA A 835 2.27 22.01 -27.34
CA ALA A 835 1.89 23.22 -26.59
C ALA A 835 3.01 24.28 -26.56
N PHE A 836 4.28 23.88 -26.68
CA PHE A 836 5.42 24.80 -26.65
C PHE A 836 5.61 25.56 -27.96
N HIS A 837 5.33 24.91 -29.09
CA HIS A 837 5.30 25.54 -30.41
C HIS A 837 4.60 24.60 -31.40
N PRO A 838 3.67 25.08 -32.25
CA PRO A 838 2.86 24.22 -33.13
C PRO A 838 3.68 23.49 -34.21
N ASP A 839 4.92 23.90 -34.45
CA ASP A 839 5.82 23.32 -35.46
C ASP A 839 6.91 22.41 -34.86
N LEU A 840 6.97 22.28 -33.53
CA LEU A 840 8.11 21.70 -32.82
C LEU A 840 8.39 20.23 -33.17
N ASP A 841 7.33 19.42 -33.23
CA ASP A 841 7.45 18.03 -33.65
C ASP A 841 7.57 17.91 -35.19
N ALA A 842 7.08 18.89 -35.95
CA ALA A 842 6.96 18.84 -37.41
C ALA A 842 8.10 19.55 -38.18
N ILE A 843 9.28 19.74 -37.56
CA ILE A 843 10.41 20.47 -38.16
C ILE A 843 10.79 19.89 -39.52
N GLN A 844 10.95 18.57 -39.62
CA GLN A 844 11.35 17.88 -40.85
C GLN A 844 10.27 17.89 -41.95
N PRO A 845 9.00 17.55 -41.66
CA PRO A 845 7.93 17.77 -42.62
C PRO A 845 7.88 19.21 -43.17
N LEU A 846 8.04 20.21 -42.30
CA LEU A 846 8.05 21.61 -42.73
C LEU A 846 9.28 21.93 -43.59
N GLN A 847 10.47 21.44 -43.20
CA GLN A 847 11.71 21.59 -43.97
C GLN A 847 11.56 21.03 -45.39
N TYR A 848 11.11 19.79 -45.51
CA TYR A 848 11.20 19.07 -46.79
C TYR A 848 9.99 19.24 -47.71
N GLN A 849 8.80 19.49 -47.15
CA GLN A 849 7.54 19.53 -47.93
C GLN A 849 6.61 20.70 -47.60
N GLY A 850 7.01 21.62 -46.70
CA GLY A 850 6.24 22.81 -46.37
C GLY A 850 4.89 22.55 -45.69
N ASN A 851 4.66 21.34 -45.17
CA ASN A 851 3.45 20.97 -44.44
C ASN A 851 3.76 19.97 -43.32
N LYS A 852 2.86 19.84 -42.35
CA LYS A 852 3.08 19.04 -41.12
C LYS A 852 2.72 17.56 -41.24
N GLY A 853 2.34 17.10 -42.43
CA GLY A 853 1.96 15.72 -42.67
C GLY A 853 3.13 14.76 -42.60
N VAL A 854 2.83 13.48 -42.80
CA VAL A 854 3.83 12.43 -42.97
C VAL A 854 4.73 12.77 -44.16
N ILE A 855 6.02 12.40 -44.13
CA ILE A 855 6.91 12.59 -45.28
C ILE A 855 6.34 11.88 -46.51
N GLY A 856 6.10 12.63 -47.60
CA GLY A 856 5.46 12.15 -48.83
C GLY A 856 3.94 12.36 -48.89
N SER A 857 3.31 12.91 -47.84
CA SER A 857 1.87 13.23 -47.82
C SER A 857 1.47 14.21 -48.92
N ARG A 858 0.20 14.14 -49.34
CA ARG A 858 -0.40 14.97 -50.40
C ARG A 858 0.29 14.77 -51.75
N ASP A 859 0.60 13.51 -52.06
CA ASP A 859 1.26 13.07 -53.28
C ASP A 859 2.63 13.75 -53.50
N ASN A 860 3.30 14.20 -52.43
CA ASN A 860 4.57 14.93 -52.54
C ASN A 860 5.77 13.99 -52.60
N CYS A 861 5.79 13.11 -53.60
CA CYS A 861 6.90 12.18 -53.86
C CYS A 861 8.21 12.92 -54.17
N ALA A 862 8.15 14.19 -54.58
CA ALA A 862 9.29 15.03 -54.95
C ALA A 862 10.30 15.28 -53.81
N VAL A 863 9.92 15.00 -52.56
CA VAL A 863 10.84 15.03 -51.41
C VAL A 863 12.03 14.10 -51.65
N CYS A 864 11.78 12.85 -52.05
CA CYS A 864 12.83 11.86 -52.29
C CYS A 864 13.06 11.58 -53.78
N HIS A 865 12.03 11.68 -54.61
CA HIS A 865 12.11 11.36 -56.03
C HIS A 865 12.36 12.62 -56.87
N ILE A 866 13.27 12.54 -57.85
CA ILE A 866 13.56 13.67 -58.76
C ILE A 866 12.70 13.66 -60.03
N GLU A 867 11.87 12.62 -60.22
CA GLU A 867 10.93 12.48 -61.32
C GLU A 867 9.50 12.29 -60.79
N GLU A 868 8.51 12.60 -61.63
CA GLU A 868 7.10 12.39 -61.31
C GLU A 868 6.77 10.90 -61.21
N MET A 869 6.14 10.50 -60.10
CA MET A 869 5.80 9.11 -59.83
C MET A 869 4.33 8.84 -60.19
N TYR A 870 4.08 7.80 -61.00
CA TYR A 870 2.71 7.42 -61.43
C TYR A 870 2.17 6.15 -60.73
N TYR A 871 2.93 5.59 -59.79
CA TYR A 871 2.52 4.44 -58.98
C TYR A 871 3.04 4.61 -57.54
N ASP A 872 2.23 4.18 -56.57
CA ASP A 872 2.57 4.21 -55.15
C ASP A 872 3.34 2.93 -54.79
N PHE A 873 4.67 3.03 -54.63
CA PHE A 873 5.48 1.95 -54.05
C PHE A 873 5.31 1.88 -52.52
N HIS A 874 5.07 3.04 -51.90
CA HIS A 874 4.78 3.16 -50.48
C HIS A 874 3.28 2.97 -50.22
N HIS A 875 2.92 2.55 -49.01
CA HIS A 875 1.53 2.22 -48.69
C HIS A 875 0.60 3.45 -48.70
N PRO A 876 -0.73 3.28 -48.88
CA PRO A 876 -1.67 4.41 -49.00
C PRO A 876 -1.70 5.38 -47.82
N ASN A 877 -1.32 4.93 -46.61
CA ASN A 877 -1.25 5.76 -45.40
C ASN A 877 -0.12 6.82 -45.42
N THR A 878 0.79 6.79 -46.39
CA THR A 878 1.88 7.78 -46.54
C THR A 878 1.55 8.84 -47.59
N VAL A 879 0.89 8.48 -48.69
CA VAL A 879 0.88 9.29 -49.92
C VAL A 879 -0.36 10.18 -50.04
N LYS A 880 -1.54 9.64 -49.72
CA LYS A 880 -2.82 10.27 -50.12
C LYS A 880 -3.32 11.41 -49.22
N TYR A 881 -2.67 11.69 -48.09
CA TYR A 881 -3.26 12.55 -47.03
C TYR A 881 -2.26 13.48 -46.37
#